data_AF-A0A7C8MV73-F1
#
_entry.id   AF-A0A7C8MV73-F1
#
_cell.length_a   1.000
_cell.length_b   1.000
_cell.length_c   1.000
_cell.angle_alpha   90.00
_cell.angle_beta   90.00
_cell.angle_gamma   90.00
#
_symmetry.space_group_name_H-M   'P 1'
#
loop_
_entity.id
_entity.type
_entity.pdbx_description
1 polymer ?
#
loop_
_entity_poly.entity_id
_entity_poly.type
_entity_poly.pdbx_seq_one_letter_code
_entity_poly.pdbx_strand_id
1 'polypeptide(L)'
;MDTPGASAFASAPPLRVLSLDGGGIRGKSSLLILENIMETIRQAKNLESVPKPCEYFNLIGGTSTGGIIAIMLGRLGMTVDECIRAYDTVAQTAFTPKRTSFIPGPPKGAYSAQALEGAIKQTVKKFCVESPCIEQRRQGQSTVESCPHEDAEFRKTSCTKTVVLAITKDNVDAGPTLFTTYDTSASYQGCTIWQVVRATSAATTFFKSIKIGRDSVEFIDAGFGHNNPCEVLIEEARKQFPRRGTLQVLSIGTGLGPIVEIKNSRRSIIKALAKMAATSTAVATRLNGQYGDSGQYYRFNVDRGLDDITLADWEKTSTIAAHTGNYLRENQRTIQKFVDNFVNNPQGLGATVPHDATASSQAPYYIPLHKNKHFVGRAETLRLLNQQLFNGGNHKRVCLHGLGGIGKTQVALRIAYTAKDTLGLLVIWLPAANSATFQQVCTEAVNLLAIPAAKDEDRREALQRYLNSRTTRKWLLVVDNIDEMNTLLGSLDESGVQLTHLPLAITQAAAYLTRNKVSVREYLDLLRTTESNKAELMSWEFYDKDRYEGSQNAVALTWQVSFKQICDIDTTAAHLLRFISRIEPKAIPRSMLPQKGSEVQFRNTIGTLIGYAFLDIREGRDTYDMHSLVHTATRTWVDTEGHEMTAIADAVEHLSTVFPTDKWENRHVWRQYLPHALRALQEDNMRSKDSTELGFWVGRCLMEDGQHKDAIPILKHVLSTQETALAEDHPDRLASQHVLAIAYQSNGQVPEAVELLEHVVSIRKTLAEDHPSRLASQYALAAAYQANGQVPEAVELLEHVISIRKTLAENHPSRLTSQHALAIAYQADGQVPEAVELLEHVVSICKISLAENHPDRLLSQYRLAEAYRQLQRLNLKKYSRRWAAAYKQHNNLNRARTKLRVRRISLIYNKIPF
;
A
#
# COMPACT_ATOMS: atom_id res chain seq x y z
N MET A 1 74.74 -14.33 -1.14
CA MET A 1 73.55 -15.13 -1.46
C MET A 1 72.38 -14.34 -0.90
N ASP A 2 71.91 -13.39 -1.71
CA ASP A 2 70.91 -12.42 -1.33
C ASP A 2 69.52 -12.98 -1.59
N THR A 3 68.70 -13.02 -0.55
CA THR A 3 67.26 -13.17 -0.64
C THR A 3 66.66 -11.83 -1.10
N PRO A 4 65.96 -11.74 -2.24
CA PRO A 4 65.06 -10.61 -2.51
C PRO A 4 63.79 -10.87 -1.69
N GLY A 5 63.27 -9.95 -0.90
CA GLY A 5 62.98 -8.56 -1.23
C GLY A 5 61.47 -8.40 -1.09
N ALA A 6 61.03 -7.81 0.03
CA ALA A 6 59.64 -7.52 0.31
C ALA A 6 59.06 -6.61 -0.78
N SER A 7 58.19 -7.15 -1.65
CA SER A 7 57.38 -6.36 -2.58
C SER A 7 55.89 -6.54 -2.28
N ALA A 8 55.32 -5.49 -1.69
CA ALA A 8 53.93 -5.06 -1.78
C ALA A 8 52.83 -6.13 -2.00
N PHE A 9 52.19 -6.57 -0.91
CA PHE A 9 50.79 -7.00 -0.99
C PHE A 9 49.92 -5.76 -1.28
N ALA A 10 49.79 -5.38 -2.54
CA ALA A 10 48.73 -4.48 -2.97
C ALA A 10 47.39 -5.13 -2.62
N SER A 11 46.65 -4.56 -1.66
CA SER A 11 45.31 -5.02 -1.28
C SER A 11 44.43 -5.09 -2.53
N ALA A 12 43.85 -6.26 -2.82
CA ALA A 12 43.01 -6.45 -4.00
C ALA A 12 41.85 -5.43 -4.02
N PRO A 13 41.47 -4.90 -5.20
CA PRO A 13 40.41 -3.92 -5.31
C PRO A 13 39.07 -4.47 -4.76
N PRO A 14 38.21 -3.59 -4.21
CA PRO A 14 36.94 -4.00 -3.60
C PRO A 14 36.09 -4.80 -4.57
N LEU A 15 35.40 -5.82 -4.03
CA LEU A 15 34.47 -6.65 -4.78
C LEU A 15 33.19 -5.85 -5.05
N ARG A 16 32.89 -5.60 -6.33
CA ARG A 16 31.76 -4.76 -6.75
C ARG A 16 30.60 -5.59 -7.27
N VAL A 17 29.43 -5.40 -6.67
CA VAL A 17 28.19 -6.12 -6.99
C VAL A 17 27.11 -5.15 -7.45
N LEU A 18 26.49 -5.44 -8.59
CA LEU A 18 25.30 -4.75 -9.08
C LEU A 18 24.08 -5.65 -8.89
N SER A 19 23.10 -5.20 -8.12
CA SER A 19 21.84 -5.89 -7.84
C SER A 19 20.67 -5.13 -8.45
N LEU A 20 19.87 -5.81 -9.27
CA LEU A 20 18.74 -5.23 -10.01
C LEU A 20 17.43 -5.91 -9.63
N ASP A 21 16.45 -5.13 -9.16
CA ASP A 21 15.16 -5.65 -8.72
C ASP A 21 14.24 -6.06 -9.88
N GLY A 22 13.25 -6.90 -9.55
CA GLY A 22 12.10 -7.19 -10.42
C GLY A 22 11.04 -6.10 -10.38
N GLY A 23 10.44 -5.78 -11.54
CA GLY A 23 9.48 -4.67 -11.60
C GLY A 23 8.73 -4.43 -12.90
N GLY A 24 8.72 -5.37 -13.86
CA GLY A 24 8.03 -5.20 -15.14
C GLY A 24 8.58 -4.00 -15.90
N ILE A 25 7.72 -3.25 -16.61
CA ILE A 25 8.11 -2.05 -17.36
C ILE A 25 8.91 -1.01 -16.55
N ARG A 26 8.72 -0.99 -15.23
CA ARG A 26 9.43 -0.06 -14.34
C ARG A 26 10.92 -0.34 -14.24
N GLY A 27 11.42 -1.46 -14.78
CA GLY A 27 12.85 -1.70 -14.97
C GLY A 27 13.56 -0.60 -15.78
N LYS A 28 12.82 0.17 -16.59
CA LYS A 28 13.36 1.38 -17.24
C LYS A 28 13.89 2.42 -16.24
N SER A 29 13.26 2.57 -15.08
CA SER A 29 13.76 3.46 -14.01
C SER A 29 15.14 3.02 -13.51
N SER A 30 15.35 1.71 -13.32
CA SER A 30 16.64 1.17 -12.90
C SER A 30 17.74 1.44 -13.92
N LEU A 31 17.43 1.35 -15.21
CA LEU A 31 18.36 1.68 -16.29
C LEU A 31 18.70 3.17 -16.34
N LEU A 32 17.72 4.06 -16.19
CA LEU A 32 17.95 5.51 -16.15
C LEU A 32 18.79 5.92 -14.92
N ILE A 33 18.58 5.27 -13.78
CA ILE A 33 19.42 5.48 -12.59
C ILE A 33 20.85 5.01 -12.86
N LEU A 34 21.01 3.81 -13.44
CA LEU A 34 22.33 3.28 -13.76
C LEU A 34 23.04 4.16 -14.81
N GLU A 35 22.32 4.67 -15.81
CA GLU A 35 22.86 5.57 -16.83
C GLU A 35 23.44 6.83 -16.19
N ASN A 36 22.70 7.48 -15.29
CA ASN A 36 23.16 8.66 -14.58
C ASN A 36 24.40 8.35 -13.71
N ILE A 37 24.43 7.20 -13.03
CA ILE A 37 25.59 6.76 -12.25
C ILE A 37 26.82 6.54 -13.14
N MET A 38 26.66 5.85 -14.26
CA MET A 38 27.76 5.55 -15.19
C MET A 38 28.27 6.82 -15.90
N GLU A 39 27.39 7.76 -16.20
CA GLU A 39 27.74 9.09 -16.71
C GLU A 39 28.53 9.89 -15.66
N THR A 40 28.12 9.82 -14.39
CA THR A 40 28.86 10.46 -13.28
C THR A 40 30.24 9.80 -13.10
N ILE A 41 30.37 8.48 -13.28
CA ILE A 41 31.68 7.78 -13.30
C ILE A 41 32.54 8.25 -14.48
N ARG A 42 31.95 8.41 -15.68
CA ARG A 42 32.64 8.93 -16.87
C ARG A 42 33.26 10.29 -16.57
N GLN A 43 32.48 11.19 -15.95
CA GLN A 43 32.93 12.52 -15.56
C GLN A 43 34.02 12.46 -14.48
N ALA A 44 33.80 11.69 -13.41
CA ALA A 44 34.75 11.56 -12.30
C ALA A 44 36.11 10.98 -12.73
N LYS A 45 36.14 10.12 -13.75
CA LYS A 45 37.37 9.52 -14.30
C LYS A 45 37.88 10.18 -15.58
N ASN A 46 37.22 11.25 -16.05
CA ASN A 46 37.55 11.95 -17.29
C ASN A 46 37.66 11.03 -18.52
N LEU A 47 36.67 10.15 -18.72
CA LEU A 47 36.62 9.21 -19.84
C LEU A 47 35.93 9.82 -21.06
N GLU A 48 36.40 9.45 -22.26
CA GLU A 48 35.84 9.93 -23.54
C GLU A 48 34.38 9.47 -23.76
N SER A 49 34.05 8.26 -23.34
CA SER A 49 32.71 7.67 -23.48
C SER A 49 32.24 7.01 -22.18
N VAL A 50 30.93 6.85 -22.00
CA VAL A 50 30.35 6.15 -20.85
C VAL A 50 30.87 4.71 -20.82
N PRO A 51 31.51 4.28 -19.72
CA PRO A 51 32.05 2.93 -19.64
C PRO A 51 30.96 1.87 -19.51
N LYS A 52 31.30 0.61 -19.77
CA LYS A 52 30.33 -0.50 -19.65
C LYS A 52 30.20 -0.94 -18.20
N PRO A 53 28.99 -1.28 -17.70
CA PRO A 53 28.84 -1.80 -16.34
C PRO A 53 29.67 -3.07 -16.08
N CYS A 54 29.83 -3.94 -17.08
CA CYS A 54 30.64 -5.16 -16.97
C CYS A 54 32.14 -4.91 -16.70
N GLU A 55 32.65 -3.71 -16.97
CA GLU A 55 34.04 -3.31 -16.68
C GLU A 55 34.23 -2.86 -15.22
N TYR A 56 33.15 -2.46 -14.55
CA TYR A 56 33.19 -1.87 -13.21
C TYR A 56 32.62 -2.78 -12.12
N PHE A 57 31.74 -3.71 -12.47
CA PHE A 57 31.14 -4.67 -11.55
C PHE A 57 31.71 -6.07 -11.77
N ASN A 58 32.13 -6.72 -10.69
CA ASN A 58 32.63 -8.10 -10.75
C ASN A 58 31.49 -9.12 -10.85
N LEU A 59 30.34 -8.78 -10.28
CA LEU A 59 29.13 -9.61 -10.32
C LEU A 59 27.91 -8.72 -10.60
N ILE A 60 27.12 -9.09 -11.59
CA ILE A 60 25.87 -8.41 -11.96
C ILE A 60 24.74 -9.42 -11.81
N GLY A 61 23.69 -9.10 -11.08
CA GLY A 61 22.57 -10.01 -10.94
C GLY A 61 21.23 -9.34 -10.78
N GLY A 62 20.18 -10.12 -11.03
CA GLY A 62 18.83 -9.59 -11.01
C GLY A 62 17.74 -10.65 -10.95
N THR A 63 16.54 -10.19 -10.58
CA THR A 63 15.30 -10.97 -10.56
C THR A 63 14.31 -10.39 -11.55
N SER A 64 13.52 -11.23 -12.24
CA SER A 64 12.49 -10.80 -13.19
C SER A 64 13.07 -9.88 -14.27
N THR A 65 12.52 -8.68 -14.44
CA THR A 65 13.06 -7.64 -15.32
C THR A 65 14.51 -7.27 -15.00
N GLY A 66 14.89 -7.20 -13.72
CA GLY A 66 16.28 -7.01 -13.32
C GLY A 66 17.19 -8.13 -13.82
N GLY A 67 16.68 -9.36 -13.92
CA GLY A 67 17.38 -10.50 -14.50
C GLY A 67 17.61 -10.34 -16.01
N ILE A 68 16.61 -9.85 -16.75
CA ILE A 68 16.76 -9.49 -18.17
C ILE A 68 17.86 -8.44 -18.35
N ILE A 69 17.84 -7.38 -17.53
CA ILE A 69 18.82 -6.30 -17.58
C ILE A 69 20.23 -6.83 -17.21
N ALA A 70 20.33 -7.69 -16.19
CA ALA A 70 21.59 -8.31 -15.79
C ALA A 70 22.21 -9.13 -16.94
N ILE A 71 21.40 -9.85 -17.71
CA ILE A 71 21.85 -10.58 -18.91
C ILE A 71 22.39 -9.61 -19.96
N MET A 72 21.66 -8.53 -20.26
CA MET A 72 22.08 -7.54 -21.26
C MET A 72 23.41 -6.87 -20.88
N LEU A 73 23.54 -6.44 -19.62
CA LEU A 73 24.73 -5.72 -19.14
C LEU A 73 25.93 -6.64 -18.88
N GLY A 74 25.71 -7.79 -18.24
CA GLY A 74 26.78 -8.69 -17.82
C GLY A 74 27.13 -9.76 -18.85
N ARG A 75 26.13 -10.50 -19.34
CA ARG A 75 26.32 -11.63 -20.25
C ARG A 75 26.53 -11.20 -21.71
N LEU A 76 25.84 -10.15 -22.17
CA LEU A 76 26.01 -9.58 -23.51
C LEU A 76 26.98 -8.38 -23.55
N GLY A 77 27.38 -7.85 -22.38
CA GLY A 77 28.37 -6.78 -22.30
C GLY A 77 27.92 -5.48 -22.98
N MET A 78 26.62 -5.19 -22.92
CA MET A 78 26.03 -3.99 -23.51
C MET A 78 26.33 -2.75 -22.66
N THR A 79 26.39 -1.58 -23.32
CA THR A 79 26.31 -0.28 -22.64
C THR A 79 24.92 -0.07 -22.04
N VAL A 80 24.78 0.87 -21.11
CA VAL A 80 23.47 1.17 -20.49
C VAL A 80 22.47 1.70 -21.53
N ASP A 81 22.93 2.58 -22.42
CA ASP A 81 22.13 3.16 -23.50
C ASP A 81 21.67 2.12 -24.54
N GLU A 82 22.56 1.19 -24.94
CA GLU A 82 22.15 0.02 -25.74
C GLU A 82 21.12 -0.83 -25.01
N CYS A 83 21.30 -1.03 -23.70
CA CYS A 83 20.38 -1.78 -22.87
C CYS A 83 19.01 -1.10 -22.76
N ILE A 84 18.93 0.23 -22.64
CA ILE A 84 17.67 0.99 -22.64
C ILE A 84 16.91 0.77 -23.95
N ARG A 85 17.58 0.93 -25.10
CA ARG A 85 16.94 0.73 -26.41
C ARG A 85 16.47 -0.70 -26.63
N ALA A 86 17.30 -1.68 -26.25
CA ALA A 86 16.93 -3.09 -26.35
C ALA A 86 15.77 -3.43 -25.41
N TYR A 87 15.81 -2.90 -24.18
CA TYR A 87 14.75 -3.08 -23.21
C TYR A 87 13.42 -2.48 -23.66
N ASP A 88 13.42 -1.27 -24.24
CA ASP A 88 12.21 -0.66 -24.81
C ASP A 88 11.62 -1.53 -25.94
N THR A 89 12.47 -2.12 -26.78
CA THR A 89 12.04 -3.02 -27.87
C THR A 89 11.43 -4.32 -27.31
N VAL A 90 12.10 -4.92 -26.32
CA VAL A 90 11.59 -6.11 -25.62
C VAL A 90 10.29 -5.79 -24.90
N ALA A 91 10.18 -4.63 -24.27
CA ALA A 91 9.00 -4.16 -23.57
C ALA A 91 7.79 -4.05 -24.51
N GLN A 92 7.95 -3.35 -25.63
CA GLN A 92 6.91 -3.19 -26.66
C GLN A 92 6.45 -4.53 -27.24
N THR A 93 7.39 -5.43 -27.53
CA THR A 93 7.10 -6.70 -28.20
C THR A 93 6.50 -7.74 -27.24
N ALA A 94 7.05 -7.84 -26.03
CA ALA A 94 6.72 -8.90 -25.09
C ALA A 94 5.58 -8.57 -24.13
N PHE A 95 5.35 -7.28 -23.80
CA PHE A 95 4.36 -6.86 -22.81
C PHE A 95 3.11 -6.23 -23.44
N THR A 96 2.90 -6.45 -24.74
CA THR A 96 1.62 -6.15 -25.41
C THR A 96 0.61 -7.27 -25.12
N PRO A 97 -0.58 -6.96 -24.54
CA PRO A 97 -1.60 -7.96 -24.21
C PRO A 97 -2.05 -8.77 -25.43
N LYS A 98 -2.32 -10.07 -25.24
CA LYS A 98 -2.97 -10.87 -26.28
C LYS A 98 -4.40 -10.36 -26.50
N ARG A 99 -4.82 -10.14 -27.76
CA ARG A 99 -6.25 -9.93 -28.09
C ARG A 99 -7.02 -11.21 -27.74
N THR A 100 -7.72 -11.24 -26.61
CA THR A 100 -8.60 -12.37 -26.27
C THR A 100 -10.01 -12.13 -26.77
N SER A 101 -10.48 -13.10 -27.56
CA SER A 101 -11.85 -13.32 -28.03
C SER A 101 -12.87 -13.45 -26.89
N PHE A 102 -14.11 -13.06 -27.19
CA PHE A 102 -15.35 -13.09 -26.40
C PHE A 102 -15.67 -14.42 -25.66
N ILE A 103 -14.95 -14.80 -24.59
CA ILE A 103 -15.34 -15.91 -23.69
C ILE A 103 -15.03 -15.55 -22.22
N PRO A 104 -15.97 -15.74 -21.26
CA PRO A 104 -15.73 -15.47 -19.85
C PRO A 104 -14.98 -16.62 -19.17
N GLY A 105 -13.69 -16.42 -18.88
CA GLY A 105 -12.85 -17.27 -18.05
C GLY A 105 -11.53 -16.56 -17.69
N PRO A 106 -10.86 -16.88 -16.56
CA PRO A 106 -9.64 -16.17 -16.14
C PRO A 106 -8.48 -16.47 -17.12
N PRO A 107 -7.85 -15.46 -17.74
CA PRO A 107 -6.81 -15.70 -18.74
C PRO A 107 -5.52 -16.22 -18.10
N LYS A 108 -5.12 -17.46 -18.43
CA LYS A 108 -3.77 -17.98 -18.13
C LYS A 108 -2.75 -17.38 -19.10
N GLY A 109 -1.92 -16.45 -18.62
CA GLY A 109 -0.79 -15.86 -19.35
C GLY A 109 -1.19 -14.67 -20.23
N ALA A 110 -1.31 -13.51 -19.59
CA ALA A 110 -1.69 -12.23 -20.20
C ALA A 110 -0.82 -11.84 -21.42
N TYR A 111 0.43 -12.30 -21.46
CA TYR A 111 1.40 -12.00 -22.51
C TYR A 111 1.88 -13.21 -23.30
N SER A 112 2.43 -12.95 -24.48
CA SER A 112 2.95 -13.99 -25.36
C SER A 112 4.37 -14.39 -24.94
N ALA A 113 4.50 -15.60 -24.42
CA ALA A 113 5.78 -16.27 -24.17
C ALA A 113 6.67 -16.31 -25.43
N GLN A 114 6.07 -16.55 -26.59
CA GLN A 114 6.75 -16.60 -27.88
C GLN A 114 7.24 -15.22 -28.31
N ALA A 115 6.49 -14.15 -28.01
CA ALA A 115 6.93 -12.78 -28.32
C ALA A 115 8.13 -12.38 -27.46
N LEU A 116 8.14 -12.75 -26.17
CA LEU A 116 9.29 -12.55 -25.29
C LEU A 116 10.52 -13.34 -25.79
N GLU A 117 10.33 -14.61 -26.14
CA GLU A 117 11.40 -15.43 -26.73
C GLU A 117 11.98 -14.80 -28.00
N GLY A 118 11.11 -14.43 -28.96
CA GLY A 118 11.53 -13.81 -30.21
C GLY A 118 12.28 -12.48 -30.01
N ALA A 119 11.81 -11.62 -29.11
CA ALA A 119 12.47 -10.35 -28.81
C ALA A 119 13.86 -10.54 -28.19
N ILE A 120 14.02 -11.54 -27.31
CA ILE A 120 15.31 -11.86 -26.71
C ILE A 120 16.26 -12.50 -27.74
N LYS A 121 15.78 -13.42 -28.58
CA LYS A 121 16.57 -13.99 -29.68
C LYS A 121 17.10 -12.91 -30.62
N GLN A 122 16.26 -11.94 -30.99
CA GLN A 122 16.68 -10.77 -31.78
C GLN A 122 17.72 -9.93 -31.05
N THR A 123 17.56 -9.71 -29.74
CA THR A 123 18.54 -8.97 -28.93
C THR A 123 19.89 -9.70 -28.89
N VAL A 124 19.89 -11.02 -28.70
CA VAL A 124 21.10 -11.84 -28.70
C VAL A 124 21.80 -11.78 -30.07
N LYS A 125 21.05 -11.87 -31.18
CA LYS A 125 21.60 -11.72 -32.53
C LYS A 125 22.22 -10.34 -32.73
N LYS A 126 21.52 -9.29 -32.34
CA LYS A 126 21.95 -7.89 -32.47
C LYS A 126 23.21 -7.59 -31.66
N PHE A 127 23.32 -8.12 -30.44
CA PHE A 127 24.43 -7.87 -29.52
C PHE A 127 25.32 -9.10 -29.29
N CYS A 128 25.34 -10.02 -30.26
CA CYS A 128 26.13 -11.25 -30.19
C CYS A 128 27.61 -10.95 -29.98
N VAL A 129 28.23 -11.57 -28.99
CA VAL A 129 29.62 -11.32 -28.56
C VAL A 129 30.66 -12.22 -29.23
N GLU A 130 30.29 -12.93 -30.30
CA GLU A 130 31.23 -13.75 -31.07
C GLU A 130 32.01 -12.90 -32.07
N SER A 131 33.29 -13.22 -32.30
CA SER A 131 34.22 -12.41 -33.11
C SER A 131 33.68 -12.03 -34.50
N PRO A 132 33.08 -12.94 -35.29
CA PRO A 132 32.54 -12.60 -36.61
C PRO A 132 31.43 -11.55 -36.54
N CYS A 133 30.57 -11.62 -35.52
CA CYS A 133 29.48 -10.66 -35.31
C CYS A 133 30.00 -9.30 -34.83
N ILE A 134 31.07 -9.29 -34.03
CA ILE A 134 31.72 -8.04 -33.58
C ILE A 134 32.34 -7.31 -34.77
N GLU A 135 33.05 -8.02 -35.64
CA GLU A 135 33.67 -7.45 -36.85
C GLU A 135 32.63 -6.89 -37.81
N GLN A 136 31.54 -7.63 -38.05
CA GLN A 136 30.44 -7.18 -38.89
C GLN A 136 29.82 -5.86 -38.37
N ARG A 137 29.60 -5.73 -37.06
CA ARG A 137 29.08 -4.48 -36.47
C ARG A 137 30.09 -3.34 -36.53
N ARG A 138 31.40 -3.61 -36.39
CA ARG A 138 32.45 -2.58 -36.57
C ARG A 138 32.46 -2.01 -37.98
N GLN A 139 32.01 -2.77 -38.98
CA GLN A 139 31.82 -2.33 -40.36
C GLN A 139 30.46 -1.63 -40.59
N GLY A 140 29.66 -1.38 -39.55
CA GLY A 140 28.36 -0.71 -39.63
C GLY A 140 27.21 -1.59 -40.12
N GLN A 141 27.42 -2.91 -40.25
CA GLN A 141 26.39 -3.84 -40.72
C GLN A 141 25.57 -4.42 -39.55
N SER A 142 24.26 -4.64 -39.79
CA SER A 142 23.36 -5.27 -38.82
C SER A 142 23.60 -6.78 -38.76
N THR A 143 23.63 -7.34 -37.55
CA THR A 143 23.78 -8.80 -37.32
C THR A 143 22.44 -9.51 -37.09
N VAL A 144 21.31 -8.81 -37.16
CA VAL A 144 20.00 -9.37 -36.79
C VAL A 144 19.60 -10.55 -37.71
N GLU A 145 19.89 -10.45 -39.00
CA GLU A 145 19.54 -11.50 -39.98
C GLU A 145 20.67 -12.49 -40.23
N SER A 146 21.94 -12.05 -40.11
CA SER A 146 23.12 -12.86 -40.42
C SER A 146 23.65 -13.72 -39.26
N CYS A 147 23.34 -13.36 -38.00
CA CYS A 147 23.90 -14.04 -36.84
C CYS A 147 23.19 -15.37 -36.56
N PRO A 148 23.89 -16.52 -36.50
CA PRO A 148 23.28 -17.82 -36.21
C PRO A 148 23.05 -18.06 -34.70
N HIS A 149 23.52 -17.17 -33.82
CA HIS A 149 23.61 -17.41 -32.38
C HIS A 149 22.35 -17.03 -31.59
N GLU A 150 21.14 -17.24 -32.15
CA GLU A 150 19.89 -16.94 -31.42
C GLU A 150 19.68 -17.82 -30.17
N ASP A 151 20.19 -19.05 -30.22
CA ASP A 151 20.15 -20.03 -29.12
C ASP A 151 21.48 -20.08 -28.34
N ALA A 152 22.19 -18.94 -28.24
CA ALA A 152 23.42 -18.86 -27.46
C ALA A 152 23.22 -19.32 -26.01
N GLU A 153 24.13 -20.15 -25.50
CA GLU A 153 24.12 -20.60 -24.12
C GLU A 153 24.29 -19.44 -23.13
N PHE A 154 23.56 -19.51 -22.01
CA PHE A 154 23.72 -18.53 -20.94
C PHE A 154 25.10 -18.64 -20.28
N ARG A 155 25.64 -19.86 -20.12
CA ARG A 155 26.99 -20.10 -19.62
C ARG A 155 28.02 -19.49 -20.57
N LYS A 156 28.92 -18.65 -20.04
CA LYS A 156 30.08 -18.11 -20.74
C LYS A 156 31.07 -17.58 -19.71
N THR A 157 32.18 -18.29 -19.52
CA THR A 157 33.20 -17.92 -18.51
C THR A 157 33.99 -16.66 -18.88
N SER A 158 33.98 -16.28 -20.16
CA SER A 158 34.69 -15.09 -20.66
C SER A 158 33.93 -13.76 -20.47
N CYS A 159 32.73 -13.78 -19.89
CA CYS A 159 31.96 -12.57 -19.58
C CYS A 159 31.94 -12.30 -18.07
N THR A 160 31.42 -11.13 -17.67
CA THR A 160 31.22 -10.81 -16.26
C THR A 160 30.31 -11.86 -15.61
N LYS A 161 30.64 -12.26 -14.37
CA LYS A 161 29.83 -13.21 -13.60
C LYS A 161 28.42 -12.64 -13.47
N THR A 162 27.47 -13.28 -14.15
CA THR A 162 26.08 -12.83 -14.19
C THR A 162 25.20 -13.86 -13.49
N VAL A 163 24.31 -13.40 -12.61
CA VAL A 163 23.43 -14.26 -11.79
C VAL A 163 21.97 -13.87 -12.01
N VAL A 164 21.13 -14.84 -12.35
CA VAL A 164 19.70 -14.64 -12.60
C VAL A 164 18.89 -15.58 -11.73
N LEU A 165 17.95 -15.03 -10.97
CA LEU A 165 17.14 -15.80 -10.02
C LEU A 165 15.84 -16.30 -10.67
N ALA A 166 15.47 -17.54 -10.37
CA ALA A 166 14.14 -18.10 -10.57
C ALA A 166 13.80 -19.03 -9.40
N ILE A 167 12.54 -19.36 -9.19
CA ILE A 167 12.12 -20.35 -8.19
C ILE A 167 11.46 -21.54 -8.88
N THR A 168 11.58 -22.72 -8.28
CA THR A 168 10.89 -23.91 -8.78
C THR A 168 9.41 -23.81 -8.44
N LYS A 169 8.55 -24.19 -9.38
CA LYS A 169 7.10 -24.10 -9.19
C LYS A 169 6.58 -25.06 -8.12
N ASP A 170 7.22 -26.22 -7.98
CA ASP A 170 6.82 -27.27 -7.04
C ASP A 170 7.21 -26.97 -5.58
N ASN A 171 8.12 -26.01 -5.36
CA ASN A 171 8.53 -25.61 -4.01
C ASN A 171 8.85 -24.11 -3.93
N VAL A 172 7.79 -23.31 -3.81
CA VAL A 172 7.84 -21.84 -3.76
C VAL A 172 8.46 -21.29 -2.48
N ASP A 173 8.54 -22.09 -1.41
CA ASP A 173 9.11 -21.71 -0.11
C ASP A 173 10.60 -22.10 0.03
N ALA A 174 11.18 -22.79 -0.96
CA ALA A 174 12.61 -23.05 -1.03
C ALA A 174 13.39 -21.82 -1.53
N GLY A 175 14.71 -21.79 -1.23
CA GLY A 175 15.61 -20.76 -1.75
C GLY A 175 15.65 -20.71 -3.29
N PRO A 176 16.03 -19.56 -3.88
CA PRO A 176 15.95 -19.38 -5.32
C PRO A 176 17.02 -20.21 -6.02
N THR A 177 16.67 -20.73 -7.20
CA THR A 177 17.64 -21.30 -8.13
C THR A 177 18.41 -20.18 -8.81
N LEU A 178 19.74 -20.31 -8.82
CA LEU A 178 20.65 -19.35 -9.44
C LEU A 178 21.11 -19.87 -10.79
N PHE A 179 20.63 -19.26 -11.87
CA PHE A 179 21.28 -19.41 -13.16
C PHE A 179 22.51 -18.51 -13.17
N THR A 180 23.70 -19.08 -13.39
CA THR A 180 24.94 -18.29 -13.42
C THR A 180 25.76 -18.56 -14.67
N THR A 181 26.55 -17.58 -15.10
CA THR A 181 27.40 -17.71 -16.30
C THR A 181 28.62 -18.61 -16.11
N TYR A 182 28.89 -19.02 -14.87
CA TYR A 182 30.10 -19.72 -14.43
C TYR A 182 29.82 -21.01 -13.67
N ASP A 183 28.56 -21.36 -13.41
CA ASP A 183 28.20 -22.67 -12.85
C ASP A 183 28.86 -23.78 -13.67
N THR A 184 29.20 -24.90 -13.06
CA THR A 184 29.74 -26.10 -13.73
C THR A 184 28.81 -27.31 -13.60
N SER A 185 27.65 -27.17 -12.94
CA SER A 185 26.67 -28.25 -12.80
C SER A 185 26.16 -28.75 -14.16
N ALA A 186 25.82 -30.04 -14.21
CA ALA A 186 25.24 -30.69 -15.39
C ALA A 186 23.72 -30.39 -15.53
N SER A 187 23.06 -29.97 -14.45
CA SER A 187 21.60 -29.79 -14.40
C SER A 187 21.08 -28.74 -15.39
N TYR A 188 21.89 -27.70 -15.67
CA TYR A 188 21.52 -26.58 -16.55
C TYR A 188 22.49 -26.37 -17.71
N GLN A 189 23.29 -27.38 -18.04
CA GLN A 189 24.16 -27.34 -19.21
C GLN A 189 23.32 -27.20 -20.50
N GLY A 190 23.76 -26.37 -21.45
CA GLY A 190 23.01 -26.12 -22.69
C GLY A 190 21.81 -25.17 -22.55
N CYS A 191 21.55 -24.62 -21.37
CA CYS A 191 20.45 -23.66 -21.20
C CYS A 191 20.76 -22.35 -21.94
N THR A 192 19.86 -21.95 -22.84
CA THR A 192 20.03 -20.75 -23.67
C THR A 192 19.69 -19.49 -22.89
N ILE A 193 20.17 -18.34 -23.38
CA ILE A 193 19.87 -17.03 -22.80
C ILE A 193 18.34 -16.79 -22.74
N TRP A 194 17.61 -17.10 -23.81
CA TRP A 194 16.16 -16.87 -23.84
C TRP A 194 15.40 -17.78 -22.87
N GLN A 195 15.88 -19.00 -22.61
CA GLN A 195 15.30 -19.90 -21.60
C GLN A 195 15.45 -19.30 -20.20
N VAL A 196 16.65 -18.81 -19.85
CA VAL A 196 16.90 -18.17 -18.55
C VAL A 196 16.04 -16.89 -18.40
N VAL A 197 15.89 -16.09 -19.46
CA VAL A 197 14.97 -14.94 -19.45
C VAL A 197 13.52 -15.37 -19.20
N ARG A 198 13.06 -16.43 -19.86
CA ARG A 198 11.72 -16.98 -19.67
C ARG A 198 11.51 -17.47 -18.23
N ALA A 199 12.54 -18.09 -17.62
CA ALA A 199 12.48 -18.58 -16.24
C ALA A 199 12.27 -17.44 -15.24
N THR A 200 13.12 -16.41 -15.31
CA THR A 200 13.08 -15.30 -14.37
C THR A 200 11.85 -14.42 -14.57
N SER A 201 11.29 -14.35 -15.78
CA SER A 201 10.11 -13.53 -16.10
C SER A 201 8.77 -14.25 -15.96
N ALA A 202 8.77 -15.53 -15.57
CA ALA A 202 7.57 -16.38 -15.51
C ALA A 202 6.69 -16.08 -14.28
N ALA A 203 6.24 -14.85 -14.12
CA ALA A 203 5.27 -14.49 -13.10
C ALA A 203 3.92 -15.13 -13.47
N THR A 204 3.37 -15.96 -12.59
CA THR A 204 2.26 -16.91 -12.86
C THR A 204 0.99 -16.28 -13.47
N THR A 205 0.82 -14.97 -13.34
CA THR A 205 -0.29 -14.18 -13.89
C THR A 205 0.01 -13.56 -15.25
N PHE A 206 1.28 -13.35 -15.60
CA PHE A 206 1.73 -12.59 -16.78
C PHE A 206 2.28 -13.49 -17.88
N PHE A 207 3.23 -14.37 -17.53
CA PHE A 207 3.84 -15.33 -18.45
C PHE A 207 3.67 -16.75 -17.93
N LYS A 208 3.44 -17.70 -18.85
CA LYS A 208 3.46 -19.12 -18.50
C LYS A 208 4.84 -19.53 -18.02
N SER A 209 4.87 -20.41 -17.01
CA SER A 209 6.06 -21.14 -16.54
C SER A 209 6.78 -21.85 -17.69
N ILE A 210 8.05 -22.18 -17.46
CA ILE A 210 8.91 -22.85 -18.44
C ILE A 210 9.64 -24.01 -17.77
N LYS A 211 9.83 -25.10 -18.52
CA LYS A 211 10.64 -26.25 -18.10
C LYS A 211 12.04 -26.12 -18.70
N ILE A 212 13.07 -26.22 -17.86
CA ILE A 212 14.47 -25.96 -18.25
C ILE A 212 15.38 -27.03 -17.63
N GLY A 213 16.49 -27.33 -18.33
CA GLY A 213 17.52 -28.23 -17.86
C GLY A 213 17.23 -29.70 -18.14
N ARG A 214 18.18 -30.56 -17.75
CA ARG A 214 18.12 -32.01 -17.99
C ARG A 214 16.85 -32.65 -17.44
N ASP A 215 16.48 -32.27 -16.21
CA ASP A 215 15.37 -32.86 -15.47
C ASP A 215 14.03 -32.17 -15.77
N SER A 216 14.00 -31.26 -16.75
CA SER A 216 12.79 -30.52 -17.17
C SER A 216 12.07 -29.82 -16.01
N VAL A 217 12.85 -29.25 -15.08
CA VAL A 217 12.34 -28.57 -13.88
C VAL A 217 11.53 -27.34 -14.28
N GLU A 218 10.33 -27.20 -13.71
CA GLU A 218 9.42 -26.09 -14.02
C GLU A 218 9.72 -24.87 -13.15
N PHE A 219 10.01 -23.73 -13.78
CA PHE A 219 10.38 -22.48 -13.13
C PHE A 219 9.31 -21.39 -13.25
N ILE A 220 9.24 -20.56 -12.20
CA ILE A 220 8.45 -19.32 -12.13
C ILE A 220 9.34 -18.16 -11.61
N ASP A 221 8.82 -16.93 -11.71
CA ASP A 221 9.52 -15.71 -11.33
C ASP A 221 9.91 -15.69 -9.84
N ALA A 222 11.17 -15.36 -9.54
CA ALA A 222 11.68 -15.24 -8.17
C ALA A 222 11.23 -13.96 -7.43
N GLY A 223 10.44 -13.09 -8.07
CA GLY A 223 9.78 -11.96 -7.41
C GLY A 223 8.98 -12.39 -6.17
N PHE A 224 8.47 -13.63 -6.16
CA PHE A 224 7.93 -14.25 -4.96
C PHE A 224 9.04 -14.56 -3.95
N GLY A 225 9.28 -13.64 -3.00
CA GLY A 225 10.24 -13.84 -1.91
C GLY A 225 11.62 -13.23 -2.15
N HIS A 226 12.06 -13.11 -3.41
CA HIS A 226 13.41 -12.66 -3.78
C HIS A 226 13.40 -11.53 -4.84
N ASN A 227 12.42 -10.64 -4.78
CA ASN A 227 12.30 -9.52 -5.73
C ASN A 227 13.50 -8.56 -5.70
N ASN A 228 14.05 -8.30 -4.50
CA ASN A 228 15.35 -7.66 -4.32
C ASN A 228 16.40 -8.76 -4.08
N PRO A 229 17.22 -9.12 -5.10
CA PRO A 229 18.13 -10.27 -5.02
C PRO A 229 19.40 -9.98 -4.20
N CYS A 230 19.52 -8.80 -3.61
CA CYS A 230 20.80 -8.29 -3.14
C CYS A 230 21.46 -9.15 -2.05
N GLU A 231 20.71 -9.68 -1.08
CA GLU A 231 21.26 -10.59 -0.06
C GLU A 231 21.86 -11.86 -0.70
N VAL A 232 21.12 -12.47 -1.63
CA VAL A 232 21.52 -13.66 -2.37
C VAL A 232 22.78 -13.40 -3.21
N LEU A 233 22.86 -12.23 -3.85
CA LEU A 233 24.02 -11.83 -4.65
C LEU A 233 25.25 -11.54 -3.80
N ILE A 234 25.09 -11.00 -2.58
CA ILE A 234 26.19 -10.79 -1.64
C ILE A 234 26.78 -12.13 -1.18
N GLU A 235 25.92 -13.08 -0.81
CA GLU A 235 26.35 -14.44 -0.46
C GLU A 235 27.05 -15.13 -1.61
N GLU A 236 26.48 -15.04 -2.82
CA GLU A 236 27.07 -15.63 -4.01
C GLU A 236 28.41 -14.97 -4.37
N ALA A 237 28.51 -13.64 -4.27
CA ALA A 237 29.76 -12.92 -4.48
C ALA A 237 30.85 -13.37 -3.48
N ARG A 238 30.50 -13.57 -2.20
CA ARG A 238 31.44 -14.09 -1.19
C ARG A 238 31.92 -15.50 -1.51
N LYS A 239 31.02 -16.38 -2.00
CA LYS A 239 31.37 -17.74 -2.42
C LYS A 239 32.33 -17.74 -3.61
N GLN A 240 32.08 -16.87 -4.59
CA GLN A 240 32.88 -16.80 -5.82
C GLN A 240 34.22 -16.06 -5.65
N PHE A 241 34.33 -15.19 -4.65
CA PHE A 241 35.51 -14.35 -4.42
C PHE A 241 35.98 -14.39 -2.95
N PRO A 242 36.35 -15.57 -2.40
CA PRO A 242 36.61 -15.75 -0.96
C PRO A 242 37.84 -15.00 -0.44
N ARG A 243 38.74 -14.53 -1.34
CA ARG A 243 39.99 -13.82 -1.00
C ARG A 243 39.88 -12.29 -1.10
N ARG A 244 38.70 -11.72 -1.37
CA ARG A 244 38.48 -10.26 -1.43
C ARG A 244 37.71 -9.79 -0.20
N GLY A 245 38.32 -8.92 0.61
CA GLY A 245 37.80 -8.54 1.93
C GLY A 245 36.78 -7.39 1.93
N THR A 246 36.89 -6.41 1.02
CA THR A 246 35.99 -5.25 1.00
C THR A 246 34.94 -5.40 -0.09
N LEU A 247 33.67 -5.23 0.27
CA LEU A 247 32.51 -5.32 -0.61
C LEU A 247 31.94 -3.93 -0.91
N GLN A 248 31.56 -3.68 -2.15
CA GLN A 248 30.81 -2.50 -2.58
C GLN A 248 29.60 -2.96 -3.40
N VAL A 249 28.40 -2.60 -2.96
CA VAL A 249 27.14 -3.07 -3.53
C VAL A 249 26.30 -1.90 -3.97
N LEU A 250 25.93 -1.91 -5.25
CA LEU A 250 24.94 -1.02 -5.82
C LEU A 250 23.64 -1.81 -6.03
N SER A 251 22.60 -1.47 -5.28
CA SER A 251 21.28 -2.05 -5.42
C SER A 251 20.32 -1.02 -6.02
N ILE A 252 19.65 -1.37 -7.12
CA ILE A 252 18.74 -0.47 -7.83
C ILE A 252 17.34 -1.12 -7.89
N GLY A 253 16.37 -0.41 -7.32
CA GLY A 253 14.96 -0.78 -7.35
C GLY A 253 14.24 -0.28 -8.60
N THR A 254 13.03 -0.78 -8.80
CA THR A 254 12.13 -0.40 -9.91
C THR A 254 10.96 0.49 -9.44
N GLY A 255 11.05 1.08 -8.25
CA GLY A 255 10.00 1.86 -7.60
C GLY A 255 8.93 1.03 -6.88
N LEU A 256 8.23 1.68 -5.95
CA LEU A 256 7.04 1.12 -5.28
C LEU A 256 5.81 1.32 -6.19
N GLY A 257 4.92 0.33 -6.23
CA GLY A 257 3.62 0.46 -6.88
C GLY A 257 2.52 0.42 -5.82
N PRO A 258 1.36 1.04 -6.04
CA PRO A 258 0.20 0.96 -5.21
C PRO A 258 -0.35 -0.44 -5.33
N ILE A 259 -1.00 -0.83 -4.25
CA ILE A 259 -1.85 -2.01 -4.19
C ILE A 259 -3.09 -1.66 -5.04
N VAL A 260 -3.05 -1.88 -6.36
CA VAL A 260 -4.20 -1.62 -7.24
C VAL A 260 -5.19 -2.78 -7.15
N GLU A 261 -6.44 -2.44 -6.84
CA GLU A 261 -7.60 -3.28 -7.04
C GLU A 261 -7.92 -3.45 -8.56
N ILE A 262 -7.78 -4.65 -9.17
CA ILE A 262 -8.08 -4.88 -10.63
C ILE A 262 -9.20 -5.90 -10.90
N LYS A 263 -10.38 -5.47 -11.37
CA LYS A 263 -11.66 -6.20 -11.57
C LYS A 263 -11.57 -7.71 -11.89
N ASN A 264 -11.79 -8.65 -10.94
CA ASN A 264 -11.98 -10.11 -11.16
C ASN A 264 -10.84 -10.88 -11.90
N SER A 265 -10.04 -11.81 -11.37
CA SER A 265 -10.06 -12.68 -10.18
C SER A 265 -8.89 -12.35 -9.22
N ARG A 266 -9.14 -11.42 -8.29
CA ARG A 266 -8.19 -10.46 -7.68
C ARG A 266 -7.25 -10.93 -6.55
N ARG A 267 -7.63 -11.89 -5.70
CA ARG A 267 -6.98 -12.03 -4.37
C ARG A 267 -5.52 -12.54 -4.43
N SER A 268 -5.19 -13.42 -5.37
CA SER A 268 -3.82 -13.97 -5.48
C SER A 268 -2.82 -12.96 -6.07
N ILE A 269 -3.25 -12.14 -7.03
CA ILE A 269 -2.41 -11.15 -7.73
C ILE A 269 -2.05 -9.99 -6.81
N ILE A 270 -3.03 -9.49 -6.04
CA ILE A 270 -2.83 -8.43 -5.06
C ILE A 270 -1.90 -8.91 -3.93
N LYS A 271 -2.08 -10.14 -3.42
CA LYS A 271 -1.21 -10.74 -2.41
C LYS A 271 0.22 -10.95 -2.92
N ALA A 272 0.38 -11.33 -4.19
CA ALA A 272 1.68 -11.50 -4.85
C ALA A 272 2.45 -10.19 -4.99
N LEU A 273 1.82 -9.13 -5.52
CA LEU A 273 2.42 -7.81 -5.70
C LEU A 273 2.76 -7.15 -4.36
N ALA A 274 1.87 -7.28 -3.36
CA ALA A 274 2.13 -6.81 -2.00
C ALA A 274 3.33 -7.55 -1.35
N LYS A 275 3.43 -8.88 -1.53
CA LYS A 275 4.56 -9.67 -1.01
C LYS A 275 5.89 -9.28 -1.69
N MET A 276 5.88 -9.00 -3.00
CA MET A 276 7.06 -8.52 -3.77
C MET A 276 7.55 -7.13 -3.29
N ALA A 277 6.64 -6.18 -3.08
CA ALA A 277 6.97 -4.85 -2.58
C ALA A 277 7.50 -4.89 -1.13
N ALA A 278 6.83 -5.65 -0.26
CA ALA A 278 7.23 -5.81 1.14
C ALA A 278 8.61 -6.49 1.29
N THR A 279 8.90 -7.51 0.48
CA THR A 279 10.21 -8.20 0.51
C THR A 279 11.34 -7.28 0.03
N SER A 280 11.11 -6.47 -1.00
CA SER A 280 12.13 -5.54 -1.52
C SER A 280 12.56 -4.50 -0.49
N THR A 281 11.60 -3.90 0.22
CA THR A 281 11.85 -2.91 1.28
C THR A 281 12.48 -3.53 2.52
N ALA A 282 12.06 -4.75 2.91
CA ALA A 282 12.64 -5.46 4.04
C ALA A 282 14.14 -5.78 3.84
N VAL A 283 14.49 -6.31 2.66
CA VAL A 283 15.90 -6.59 2.28
C VAL A 283 16.74 -5.31 2.28
N ALA A 284 16.24 -4.24 1.64
CA ALA A 284 16.95 -2.97 1.58
C ALA A 284 17.19 -2.37 2.97
N THR A 285 16.21 -2.48 3.88
CA THR A 285 16.33 -1.98 5.26
C THR A 285 17.39 -2.75 6.05
N ARG A 286 17.41 -4.09 5.94
CA ARG A 286 18.41 -4.94 6.61
C ARG A 286 19.82 -4.65 6.09
N LEU A 287 20.00 -4.62 4.77
CA LEU A 287 21.30 -4.35 4.16
C LEU A 287 21.80 -2.94 4.44
N ASN A 288 20.92 -1.94 4.46
CA ASN A 288 21.30 -0.58 4.86
C ASN A 288 21.73 -0.53 6.33
N GLY A 289 21.04 -1.26 7.23
CA GLY A 289 21.46 -1.40 8.63
C GLY A 289 22.81 -2.11 8.80
N GLN A 290 23.15 -3.04 7.91
CA GLN A 290 24.39 -3.82 7.99
C GLN A 290 25.60 -3.14 7.31
N TYR A 291 25.40 -2.46 6.17
CA TYR A 291 26.48 -1.98 5.29
C TYR A 291 26.36 -0.50 4.88
N GLY A 292 25.29 0.20 5.25
CA GLY A 292 25.06 1.58 4.84
C GLY A 292 26.05 2.58 5.43
N ASP A 293 26.34 2.44 6.74
CA ASP A 293 27.27 3.34 7.46
C ASP A 293 28.73 3.17 7.03
N SER A 294 29.11 1.98 6.55
CA SER A 294 30.45 1.70 6.03
C SER A 294 30.64 2.19 4.59
N GLY A 295 29.59 2.74 3.97
CA GLY A 295 29.60 3.12 2.56
C GLY A 295 29.82 1.91 1.64
N GLN A 296 29.50 0.71 2.10
CA GLN A 296 29.64 -0.52 1.31
C GLN A 296 28.36 -0.88 0.56
N TYR A 297 27.22 -0.32 0.95
CA TYR A 297 25.92 -0.56 0.31
C TYR A 297 25.23 0.75 -0.02
N TYR A 298 24.78 0.88 -1.27
CA TYR A 298 23.94 1.98 -1.72
C TYR A 298 22.70 1.44 -2.41
N ARG A 299 21.55 1.99 -2.04
CA ARG A 299 20.25 1.66 -2.59
C ARG A 299 19.65 2.89 -3.26
N PHE A 300 19.29 2.74 -4.54
CA PHE A 300 18.52 3.75 -5.27
C PHE A 300 17.18 3.16 -5.69
N ASN A 301 16.08 3.87 -5.41
CA ASN A 301 14.73 3.42 -5.71
C ASN A 301 13.79 4.63 -5.84
N VAL A 302 12.99 4.69 -6.90
CA VAL A 302 12.03 5.79 -7.10
C VAL A 302 10.78 5.52 -6.27
N ASP A 303 10.72 6.08 -5.07
CA ASP A 303 9.68 5.76 -4.08
C ASP A 303 8.33 6.45 -4.30
N ARG A 304 8.25 7.46 -5.19
CA ARG A 304 7.04 8.26 -5.44
C ARG A 304 6.81 8.53 -6.92
N GLY A 305 5.55 8.44 -7.37
CA GLY A 305 5.13 8.86 -8.71
C GLY A 305 5.24 7.78 -9.80
N LEU A 306 5.83 6.62 -9.48
CA LEU A 306 5.67 5.41 -10.28
C LEU A 306 4.47 4.58 -9.82
N ASP A 307 3.62 5.18 -8.98
CA ASP A 307 2.54 4.48 -8.32
C ASP A 307 1.51 4.01 -9.37
N ASP A 308 0.93 4.91 -10.17
CA ASP A 308 -0.12 4.53 -11.12
C ASP A 308 0.35 3.75 -12.37
N ILE A 309 1.59 3.23 -12.36
CA ILE A 309 2.21 2.50 -13.46
C ILE A 309 2.18 1.00 -13.16
N THR A 310 1.33 0.25 -13.87
CA THR A 310 1.31 -1.20 -13.75
C THR A 310 2.52 -1.82 -14.46
N LEU A 311 2.82 -3.09 -14.17
CA LEU A 311 3.92 -3.84 -14.81
C LEU A 311 3.79 -3.92 -16.36
N ALA A 312 2.61 -3.57 -16.89
CA ALA A 312 2.17 -3.69 -18.29
C ALA A 312 2.19 -2.38 -19.09
N ASP A 313 2.30 -1.23 -18.43
CA ASP A 313 2.00 0.09 -19.02
C ASP A 313 3.18 0.64 -19.84
N TRP A 314 3.62 -0.08 -20.88
CA TRP A 314 4.75 0.35 -21.72
C TRP A 314 4.54 1.71 -22.42
N GLU A 315 3.28 2.10 -22.64
CA GLU A 315 2.91 3.42 -23.16
C GLU A 315 3.21 4.57 -22.18
N LYS A 316 3.38 4.30 -20.88
CA LYS A 316 3.73 5.28 -19.84
C LYS A 316 5.25 5.44 -19.62
N THR A 317 6.06 5.01 -20.59
CA THR A 317 7.54 5.11 -20.50
C THR A 317 8.06 6.55 -20.34
N SER A 318 7.36 7.54 -20.90
CA SER A 318 7.67 8.97 -20.70
C SER A 318 7.44 9.41 -19.26
N THR A 319 6.38 8.93 -18.61
CA THR A 319 6.08 9.17 -17.20
C THR A 319 7.15 8.57 -16.29
N ILE A 320 7.59 7.32 -16.57
CA ILE A 320 8.70 6.68 -15.84
C ILE A 320 9.96 7.54 -15.92
N ALA A 321 10.30 8.04 -17.11
CA ALA A 321 11.47 8.88 -17.32
C ALA A 321 11.36 10.21 -16.55
N ALA A 322 10.19 10.86 -16.57
CA ALA A 322 9.97 12.12 -15.86
C ALA A 322 10.14 11.96 -14.33
N HIS A 323 9.50 10.96 -13.72
CA HIS A 323 9.62 10.71 -12.28
C HIS A 323 11.03 10.28 -11.88
N THR A 324 11.69 9.46 -12.70
CA THR A 324 13.09 9.07 -12.46
C THR A 324 14.01 10.29 -12.58
N GLY A 325 13.78 11.18 -13.53
CA GLY A 325 14.52 12.44 -13.67
C GLY A 325 14.37 13.36 -12.45
N ASN A 326 13.17 13.44 -11.85
CA ASN A 326 12.96 14.17 -10.60
C ASN A 326 13.74 13.53 -9.44
N TYR A 327 13.62 12.21 -9.29
CA TYR A 327 14.34 11.45 -8.27
C TYR A 327 15.85 11.64 -8.36
N LEU A 328 16.42 11.59 -9.57
CA LEU A 328 17.85 11.81 -9.80
C LEU A 328 18.29 13.21 -9.39
N ARG A 329 17.51 14.25 -9.72
CA ARG A 329 17.80 15.63 -9.30
C ARG A 329 17.80 15.78 -7.78
N GLU A 330 16.86 15.15 -7.09
CA GLU A 330 16.78 15.18 -5.62
C GLU A 330 17.93 14.38 -4.96
N ASN A 331 18.40 13.32 -5.60
CA ASN A 331 19.41 12.40 -5.05
C ASN A 331 20.82 12.60 -5.61
N GLN A 332 21.07 13.65 -6.39
CA GLN A 332 22.35 13.91 -7.05
C GLN A 332 23.54 13.90 -6.07
N ARG A 333 23.36 14.45 -4.86
CA ARG A 333 24.40 14.44 -3.81
C ARG A 333 24.76 13.03 -3.33
N THR A 334 23.76 12.16 -3.19
CA THR A 334 23.96 10.77 -2.78
C THR A 334 24.62 9.96 -3.90
N ILE A 335 24.24 10.21 -5.16
CA ILE A 335 24.87 9.62 -6.34
C ILE A 335 26.35 10.04 -6.43
N GLN A 336 26.63 11.33 -6.27
CA GLN A 336 28.01 11.82 -6.25
C GLN A 336 28.82 11.16 -5.12
N LYS A 337 28.27 11.10 -3.90
CA LYS A 337 28.91 10.42 -2.76
C LYS A 337 29.17 8.93 -3.04
N PHE A 338 28.24 8.24 -3.70
CA PHE A 338 28.44 6.87 -4.14
C PHE A 338 29.60 6.80 -5.15
N VAL A 339 29.57 7.61 -6.20
CA VAL A 339 30.59 7.59 -7.27
C VAL A 339 31.96 7.94 -6.72
N ASP A 340 32.07 8.91 -5.82
CA ASP A 340 33.33 9.27 -5.18
C ASP A 340 33.91 8.08 -4.39
N ASN A 341 33.07 7.36 -3.63
CA ASN A 341 33.50 6.15 -2.91
C ASN A 341 33.78 4.97 -3.88
N PHE A 342 33.02 4.88 -4.97
CA PHE A 342 33.16 3.86 -5.99
C PHE A 342 34.39 4.07 -6.88
N VAL A 343 34.85 5.31 -7.07
CA VAL A 343 35.99 5.67 -7.91
C VAL A 343 37.26 5.86 -7.10
N ASN A 344 37.18 6.59 -5.97
CA ASN A 344 38.35 7.09 -5.23
C ASN A 344 38.79 6.21 -4.05
N ASN A 345 38.14 5.08 -3.79
CA ASN A 345 38.44 4.25 -2.63
C ASN A 345 39.11 2.91 -3.01
N PRO A 346 40.44 2.87 -3.26
CA PRO A 346 41.19 1.63 -3.42
C PRO A 346 41.45 0.90 -2.09
N GLN A 347 41.26 1.58 -0.95
CA GLN A 347 41.37 1.01 0.39
C GLN A 347 40.00 1.03 1.05
N GLY A 348 39.33 -0.12 1.09
CA GLY A 348 38.25 -0.28 2.06
C GLY A 348 38.76 0.14 3.43
N LEU A 349 38.01 0.97 4.15
CA LEU A 349 38.24 1.22 5.56
C LEU A 349 38.39 -0.12 6.25
N GLY A 350 39.64 -0.51 6.48
CA GLY A 350 39.97 -1.69 7.25
C GLY A 350 39.46 -1.43 8.65
N ALA A 351 38.49 -2.23 9.08
CA ALA A 351 38.42 -2.58 10.48
C ALA A 351 39.69 -3.39 10.77
N THR A 352 40.80 -2.70 11.06
CA THR A 352 41.93 -3.30 11.74
C THR A 352 41.43 -3.72 13.11
N VAL A 353 41.34 -5.02 13.33
CA VAL A 353 41.40 -5.61 14.65
C VAL A 353 42.66 -5.05 15.32
N PRO A 354 42.57 -4.29 16.44
CA PRO A 354 43.76 -3.85 17.13
C PRO A 354 44.27 -5.03 17.97
N HIS A 355 45.26 -5.74 17.45
CA HIS A 355 46.34 -6.23 18.28
C HIS A 355 47.38 -5.10 18.34
N ASP A 356 47.29 -4.26 19.36
CA ASP A 356 48.47 -3.98 20.18
C ASP A 356 48.12 -3.32 21.50
N ALA A 357 48.84 -3.77 22.51
CA ALA A 357 48.75 -3.38 23.89
C ALA A 357 49.10 -1.90 24.07
N THR A 358 48.12 -1.08 24.46
CA THR A 358 48.35 0.03 25.39
C THR A 358 47.10 0.21 26.25
N ALA A 359 47.31 0.08 27.55
CA ALA A 359 46.28 0.22 28.57
C ALA A 359 45.63 1.61 28.48
N SER A 360 44.32 1.65 28.22
CA SER A 360 43.49 2.83 28.40
C SER A 360 42.13 2.41 28.95
N SER A 361 41.83 2.95 30.12
CA SER A 361 40.71 2.67 31.01
C SER A 361 39.33 2.98 30.38
N GLN A 362 38.71 2.03 29.69
CA GLN A 362 37.26 2.02 29.44
C GLN A 362 36.64 0.69 29.89
N ALA A 363 35.48 0.77 30.54
CA ALA A 363 34.79 -0.39 31.08
C ALA A 363 34.45 -1.41 29.97
N PRO A 364 34.64 -2.72 30.19
CA PRO A 364 34.30 -3.74 29.20
C PRO A 364 32.79 -3.74 28.95
N TYR A 365 32.39 -3.87 27.68
CA TYR A 365 30.99 -3.99 27.26
C TYR A 365 30.90 -4.97 26.09
N TYR A 366 29.76 -5.66 25.98
CA TYR A 366 29.44 -6.53 24.85
C TYR A 366 28.13 -6.07 24.20
N ILE A 367 28.24 -5.32 23.10
CA ILE A 367 27.11 -4.88 22.28
C ILE A 367 27.47 -5.19 20.81
N PRO A 368 26.90 -6.25 20.20
CA PRO A 368 27.25 -6.67 18.84
C PRO A 368 26.67 -5.75 17.76
N LEU A 369 25.82 -4.79 18.13
CA LEU A 369 25.17 -3.83 17.23
C LEU A 369 25.76 -2.42 17.39
N HIS A 370 26.01 -1.71 16.29
CA HIS A 370 26.56 -0.36 16.32
C HIS A 370 25.53 0.70 16.72
N LYS A 371 25.98 1.72 17.47
CA LYS A 371 25.14 2.86 17.91
C LYS A 371 24.52 3.55 16.71
N ASN A 372 23.20 3.56 16.62
CA ASN A 372 22.49 4.32 15.61
C ASN A 372 22.66 5.83 15.85
N LYS A 373 23.45 6.48 15.00
CA LYS A 373 23.76 7.93 15.05
C LYS A 373 22.64 8.79 14.47
N HIS A 374 21.75 8.21 13.66
CA HIS A 374 20.62 8.88 13.02
C HIS A 374 19.28 8.55 13.70
N PHE A 375 19.32 8.08 14.95
CA PHE A 375 18.12 7.83 15.74
C PHE A 375 17.33 9.14 15.94
N VAL A 376 16.15 9.22 15.37
CA VAL A 376 15.25 10.39 15.44
C VAL A 376 13.90 9.98 16.04
N GLY A 377 13.29 10.86 16.85
CA GLY A 377 11.99 10.61 17.49
C GLY A 377 12.06 9.76 18.76
N ARG A 378 10.90 9.23 19.20
CA ARG A 378 10.73 8.35 20.40
C ARG A 378 11.22 8.95 21.73
N ALA A 379 11.29 10.28 21.84
CA ALA A 379 11.76 10.97 23.03
C ALA A 379 10.96 10.57 24.30
N GLU A 380 9.63 10.43 24.17
CA GLU A 380 8.77 10.00 25.28
C GLU A 380 9.05 8.54 25.70
N THR A 381 9.20 7.62 24.74
CA THR A 381 9.56 6.22 25.02
C THR A 381 10.92 6.11 25.71
N LEU A 382 11.93 6.83 25.23
CA LEU A 382 13.25 6.87 25.85
C LEU A 382 13.22 7.49 27.25
N ARG A 383 12.41 8.54 27.46
CA ARG A 383 12.21 9.17 28.77
C ARG A 383 11.60 8.17 29.77
N LEU A 384 10.56 7.44 29.36
CA LEU A 384 9.92 6.41 30.17
C LEU A 384 10.89 5.27 30.50
N LEU A 385 11.63 4.77 29.50
CA LEU A 385 12.65 3.72 29.71
C LEU A 385 13.75 4.17 30.67
N ASN A 386 14.27 5.39 30.51
CA ASN A 386 15.28 5.93 31.42
C ASN A 386 14.75 6.07 32.85
N GLN A 387 13.52 6.58 33.02
CA GLN A 387 12.88 6.71 34.33
C GLN A 387 12.64 5.35 34.99
N GLN A 388 12.21 4.36 34.21
CA GLN A 388 11.97 3.01 34.70
C GLN A 388 13.27 2.30 35.06
N LEU A 389 14.28 2.30 34.18
CA LEU A 389 15.51 1.53 34.37
C LEU A 389 16.49 2.16 35.37
N PHE A 390 16.57 3.50 35.43
CA PHE A 390 17.70 4.17 36.13
C PHE A 390 17.30 5.03 37.34
N ASN A 391 16.02 5.39 37.53
CA ASN A 391 15.60 6.36 38.57
C ASN A 391 14.91 5.76 39.82
N GLY A 392 15.04 4.46 40.11
CA GLY A 392 14.55 3.91 41.40
C GLY A 392 15.23 2.60 41.79
N GLY A 393 15.03 2.17 43.05
CA GLY A 393 15.80 1.16 43.79
C GLY A 393 16.17 -0.17 43.09
N ASN A 394 17.07 -0.92 43.74
CA ASN A 394 17.85 -2.03 43.16
C ASN A 394 16.98 -3.13 42.47
N HIS A 395 17.39 -3.48 41.24
CA HIS A 395 16.83 -4.47 40.31
C HIS A 395 15.47 -4.11 39.69
N LYS A 396 15.51 -3.67 38.41
CA LYS A 396 14.30 -3.38 37.61
C LYS A 396 14.37 -4.09 36.26
N ARG A 397 13.24 -4.69 35.86
CA ARG A 397 13.06 -5.38 34.59
C ARG A 397 12.08 -4.61 33.74
N VAL A 398 12.39 -4.42 32.46
CA VAL A 398 11.51 -3.70 31.52
C VAL A 398 11.43 -4.51 30.23
N CYS A 399 10.21 -4.70 29.73
CA CYS A 399 9.94 -5.38 28.47
C CYS A 399 9.65 -4.34 27.39
N LEU A 400 10.36 -4.42 26.26
CA LEU A 400 10.12 -3.59 25.09
C LEU A 400 9.45 -4.44 24.00
N HIS A 401 8.13 -4.30 23.84
CA HIS A 401 7.31 -5.11 22.92
C HIS A 401 6.66 -4.27 21.82
N GLY A 402 6.09 -4.93 20.80
CA GLY A 402 5.48 -4.29 19.63
C GLY A 402 5.71 -5.09 18.34
N LEU A 403 5.04 -4.71 17.24
CA LEU A 403 5.13 -5.40 15.95
C LEU A 403 6.57 -5.45 15.39
N GLY A 404 6.86 -6.45 14.56
CA GLY A 404 8.13 -6.56 13.84
C GLY A 404 8.41 -5.29 13.02
N GLY A 405 9.65 -4.80 13.04
CA GLY A 405 10.06 -3.63 12.26
C GLY A 405 9.75 -2.25 12.87
N ILE A 406 9.03 -2.15 14.00
CA ILE A 406 8.65 -0.85 14.61
C ILE A 406 9.81 -0.09 15.30
N GLY A 407 11.02 -0.67 15.32
CA GLY A 407 12.23 -0.04 15.85
C GLY A 407 12.58 -0.38 17.30
N LYS A 408 12.04 -1.46 17.88
CA LYS A 408 12.30 -1.88 19.28
C LYS A 408 13.79 -2.05 19.57
N THR A 409 14.49 -2.88 18.79
CA THR A 409 15.93 -3.08 18.88
C THR A 409 16.70 -1.76 18.83
N GLN A 410 16.26 -0.79 18.02
CA GLN A 410 16.91 0.53 17.92
C GLN A 410 16.72 1.38 19.18
N VAL A 411 15.53 1.32 19.80
CA VAL A 411 15.24 1.99 21.08
C VAL A 411 16.06 1.35 22.21
N ALA A 412 16.09 0.01 22.29
CA ALA A 412 16.91 -0.72 23.26
C ALA A 412 18.41 -0.44 23.07
N LEU A 413 18.87 -0.34 21.83
CA LEU A 413 20.25 -0.02 21.48
C LEU A 413 20.63 1.40 21.90
N ARG A 414 19.72 2.36 21.73
CA ARG A 414 19.93 3.73 22.22
C ARG A 414 20.10 3.78 23.75
N ILE A 415 19.30 3.01 24.49
CA ILE A 415 19.43 2.90 25.95
C ILE A 415 20.73 2.18 26.34
N ALA A 416 21.09 1.09 25.66
CA ALA A 416 22.33 0.35 25.89
C ALA A 416 23.57 1.25 25.75
N TYR A 417 23.65 2.05 24.68
CA TYR A 417 24.74 3.01 24.52
C TYR A 417 24.66 4.19 25.51
N THR A 418 23.48 4.59 25.96
CA THR A 418 23.34 5.61 27.02
C THR A 418 23.84 5.06 28.36
N ALA A 419 23.52 3.82 28.69
CA ALA A 419 23.99 3.11 29.88
C ALA A 419 25.53 2.95 29.87
N LYS A 420 26.11 2.62 28.71
CA LYS A 420 27.55 2.52 28.52
C LYS A 420 28.24 3.89 28.58
N ASP A 421 27.85 4.81 27.70
CA ASP A 421 28.60 6.04 27.43
C ASP A 421 28.35 7.12 28.50
N THR A 422 27.13 7.18 29.07
CA THR A 422 26.72 8.23 30.01
C THR A 422 26.74 7.76 31.47
N LEU A 423 26.34 6.51 31.73
CA LEU A 423 26.22 5.97 33.09
C LEU A 423 27.37 5.04 33.50
N GLY A 424 28.28 4.71 32.57
CA GLY A 424 29.45 3.86 32.83
C GLY A 424 29.11 2.43 33.26
N LEU A 425 27.91 1.93 32.91
CA LEU A 425 27.45 0.59 33.28
C LEU A 425 28.11 -0.49 32.41
N LEU A 426 28.31 -1.68 32.98
CA LEU A 426 28.64 -2.88 32.20
C LEU A 426 27.40 -3.24 31.36
N VAL A 427 27.51 -3.20 30.03
CA VAL A 427 26.38 -3.54 29.15
C VAL A 427 26.66 -4.85 28.44
N ILE A 428 25.72 -5.79 28.54
CA ILE A 428 25.78 -7.09 27.88
C ILE A 428 24.52 -7.24 27.03
N TRP A 429 24.69 -7.50 25.74
CA TRP A 429 23.61 -7.68 24.78
C TRP A 429 23.60 -9.11 24.25
N LEU A 430 22.51 -9.83 24.49
CA LEU A 430 22.34 -11.23 24.13
C LEU A 430 21.17 -11.38 23.14
N PRO A 431 21.41 -11.69 21.87
CA PRO A 431 20.38 -12.16 20.95
C PRO A 431 19.87 -13.53 21.43
N ALA A 432 18.56 -13.65 21.64
CA ALA A 432 17.90 -14.84 22.17
C ALA A 432 16.80 -15.36 21.22
N ALA A 433 17.12 -15.38 19.92
CA ALA A 433 16.22 -15.89 18.88
C ALA A 433 15.88 -17.38 19.06
N ASN A 434 16.83 -18.17 19.57
CA ASN A 434 16.61 -19.56 19.98
C ASN A 434 17.68 -19.98 21.02
N SER A 435 17.45 -21.12 21.68
CA SER A 435 18.33 -21.66 22.72
C SER A 435 19.78 -21.87 22.28
N ALA A 436 20.00 -22.34 21.05
CA ALA A 436 21.36 -22.59 20.51
C ALA A 436 22.15 -21.28 20.29
N THR A 437 21.53 -20.27 19.68
CA THR A 437 22.17 -18.94 19.52
C THR A 437 22.40 -18.26 20.87
N PHE A 438 21.44 -18.40 21.80
CA PHE A 438 21.59 -17.84 23.14
C PHE A 438 22.78 -18.46 23.89
N GLN A 439 22.99 -19.78 23.77
CA GLN A 439 24.11 -20.49 24.39
C GLN A 439 25.46 -20.11 23.74
N GLN A 440 25.50 -19.98 22.41
CA GLN A 440 26.69 -19.54 21.69
C GLN A 440 27.09 -18.12 22.12
N VAL A 441 26.13 -17.19 22.20
CA VAL A 441 26.43 -15.80 22.58
C VAL A 441 26.81 -15.67 24.06
N CYS A 442 26.22 -16.48 24.95
CA CYS A 442 26.69 -16.57 26.33
C CYS A 442 28.16 -17.02 26.41
N THR A 443 28.57 -17.94 25.53
CA THR A 443 29.97 -18.41 25.43
C THR A 443 30.89 -17.30 24.95
N GLU A 444 30.48 -16.54 23.93
CA GLU A 444 31.23 -15.38 23.43
C GLU A 444 31.37 -14.28 24.49
N ALA A 445 30.30 -14.00 25.25
CA ALA A 445 30.32 -13.02 26.34
C ALA A 445 31.24 -13.44 27.49
N VAL A 446 31.23 -14.71 27.89
CA VAL A 446 32.15 -15.26 28.92
C VAL A 446 33.60 -15.13 28.49
N ASN A 447 33.92 -15.45 27.23
CA ASN A 447 35.27 -15.35 26.69
C ASN A 447 35.73 -13.88 26.59
N LEU A 448 34.87 -13.00 26.07
CA LEU A 448 35.21 -11.58 25.84
C LEU A 448 35.34 -10.78 27.15
N LEU A 449 34.58 -11.16 28.18
CA LEU A 449 34.67 -10.57 29.52
C LEU A 449 35.72 -11.27 30.40
N ALA A 450 36.44 -12.27 29.87
CA ALA A 450 37.41 -13.09 30.59
C ALA A 450 36.87 -13.66 31.92
N ILE A 451 35.62 -14.13 31.91
CA ILE A 451 34.97 -14.70 33.10
C ILE A 451 35.58 -16.09 33.36
N PRO A 452 36.16 -16.34 34.55
CA PRO A 452 36.71 -17.66 34.89
C PRO A 452 35.57 -18.69 34.91
N ALA A 453 35.66 -19.71 34.06
CA ALA A 453 34.70 -20.80 34.00
C ALA A 453 35.43 -22.15 33.98
N ALA A 454 34.92 -23.15 34.71
CA ALA A 454 35.52 -24.49 34.72
C ALA A 454 35.36 -25.17 33.34
N LYS A 455 36.16 -26.21 33.08
CA LYS A 455 36.22 -26.89 31.77
C LYS A 455 34.86 -27.46 31.34
N ASP A 456 34.04 -27.87 32.30
CA ASP A 456 32.71 -28.49 32.10
C ASP A 456 31.53 -27.65 32.65
N GLU A 457 31.74 -26.38 33.03
CA GLU A 457 30.69 -25.49 33.56
C GLU A 457 29.87 -24.86 32.41
N ASP A 458 28.52 -24.89 32.50
CA ASP A 458 27.64 -24.21 31.55
C ASP A 458 27.96 -22.71 31.55
N ARG A 459 28.21 -22.17 30.36
CA ARG A 459 28.60 -20.77 30.17
C ARG A 459 27.49 -19.79 30.63
N ARG A 460 26.24 -20.22 30.67
CA ARG A 460 25.12 -19.45 31.25
C ARG A 460 25.23 -19.34 32.76
N GLU A 461 25.57 -20.44 33.44
CA GLU A 461 25.77 -20.46 34.89
C GLU A 461 27.00 -19.65 35.30
N ALA A 462 28.09 -19.73 34.52
CA ALA A 462 29.28 -18.92 34.74
C ALA A 462 28.98 -17.41 34.59
N LEU A 463 28.21 -17.01 33.57
CA LEU A 463 27.78 -15.63 33.37
C LEU A 463 26.84 -15.15 34.48
N GLN A 464 25.88 -15.99 34.90
CA GLN A 464 24.96 -15.69 35.99
C GLN A 464 25.71 -15.52 37.32
N ARG A 465 26.65 -16.41 37.64
CA ARG A 465 27.51 -16.32 38.82
C ARG A 465 28.33 -15.02 38.82
N TYR A 466 28.85 -14.63 37.66
CA TYR A 466 29.56 -13.36 37.51
C TYR A 466 28.62 -12.17 37.76
N LEU A 467 27.44 -12.11 37.14
CA LEU A 467 26.50 -10.99 37.32
C LEU A 467 25.93 -10.87 38.75
N ASN A 468 25.87 -11.99 39.48
CA ASN A 468 25.44 -12.06 40.88
C ASN A 468 26.57 -11.76 41.89
N SER A 469 27.82 -11.65 41.45
CA SER A 469 28.94 -11.34 42.35
C SER A 469 28.85 -9.92 42.90
N ARG A 470 29.17 -9.76 44.19
CA ARG A 470 29.25 -8.44 44.86
C ARG A 470 30.38 -7.54 44.31
N THR A 471 31.31 -8.12 43.55
CA THR A 471 32.43 -7.39 42.92
C THR A 471 32.06 -6.86 41.53
N THR A 472 30.91 -7.24 40.99
CA THR A 472 30.50 -6.86 39.63
C THR A 472 29.93 -5.45 39.64
N ARG A 473 30.43 -4.61 38.72
CA ARG A 473 29.93 -3.25 38.53
C ARG A 473 28.43 -3.29 38.18
N LYS A 474 27.72 -2.19 38.45
CA LYS A 474 26.32 -2.05 38.01
C LYS A 474 26.23 -2.35 36.51
N TRP A 475 25.28 -3.21 36.14
CA TRP A 475 25.18 -3.76 34.80
C TRP A 475 23.79 -3.55 34.19
N LEU A 476 23.74 -3.58 32.86
CA LEU A 476 22.53 -3.64 32.06
C LEU A 476 22.63 -4.85 31.13
N LEU A 477 21.72 -5.81 31.30
CA LEU A 477 21.57 -6.96 30.42
C LEU A 477 20.40 -6.69 29.47
N VAL A 478 20.69 -6.69 28.17
CA VAL A 478 19.67 -6.62 27.12
C VAL A 478 19.56 -7.99 26.49
N VAL A 479 18.38 -8.58 26.56
CA VAL A 479 18.06 -9.82 25.86
C VAL A 479 17.14 -9.47 24.71
N ASP A 480 17.65 -9.55 23.48
CA ASP A 480 16.97 -9.07 22.26
C ASP A 480 16.44 -10.24 21.43
N ASN A 481 15.39 -10.00 20.65
CA ASN A 481 14.75 -11.00 19.78
C ASN A 481 14.30 -12.28 20.52
N ILE A 482 13.72 -12.11 21.71
CA ILE A 482 13.07 -13.20 22.45
C ILE A 482 11.75 -13.52 21.75
N ASP A 483 11.78 -14.53 20.89
CA ASP A 483 10.57 -15.04 20.24
C ASP A 483 9.92 -16.18 21.06
N GLU A 484 10.69 -16.84 21.95
CA GLU A 484 10.29 -17.96 22.82
C GLU A 484 10.65 -17.72 24.29
N MET A 485 9.65 -17.68 25.19
CA MET A 485 9.88 -17.50 26.64
C MET A 485 10.69 -18.64 27.28
N ASN A 486 10.63 -19.86 26.73
CA ASN A 486 11.40 -21.01 27.21
C ASN A 486 12.92 -20.80 27.05
N THR A 487 13.34 -19.97 26.09
CA THR A 487 14.75 -19.59 25.90
C THR A 487 15.30 -18.79 27.08
N LEU A 488 14.45 -18.06 27.80
CA LEU A 488 14.81 -17.26 28.97
C LEU A 488 14.63 -18.00 30.30
N LEU A 489 13.71 -18.97 30.36
CA LEU A 489 13.27 -19.64 31.59
C LEU A 489 13.89 -21.03 31.80
N GLY A 490 14.61 -21.57 30.82
CA GLY A 490 15.04 -22.97 30.79
C GLY A 490 13.89 -23.88 30.35
N SER A 491 14.19 -25.14 30.00
CA SER A 491 13.13 -26.11 29.67
C SER A 491 12.23 -26.29 30.89
N LEU A 492 11.00 -25.78 30.77
CA LEU A 492 9.91 -26.04 31.71
C LEU A 492 9.35 -27.43 31.42
N ASP A 493 10.18 -28.48 31.57
CA ASP A 493 9.79 -29.87 31.30
C ASP A 493 8.82 -30.44 32.36
N GLU A 494 8.32 -29.63 33.29
CA GLU A 494 7.28 -30.06 34.25
C GLU A 494 6.05 -29.14 34.37
N SER A 495 5.93 -28.05 33.60
CA SER A 495 4.99 -26.96 33.97
C SER A 495 3.75 -26.71 33.10
N GLY A 496 3.59 -27.38 31.95
CA GLY A 496 2.34 -27.42 31.15
C GLY A 496 1.77 -26.10 30.57
N VAL A 497 2.08 -24.92 31.12
CA VAL A 497 1.53 -23.62 30.69
C VAL A 497 2.50 -22.96 29.71
N GLN A 498 2.23 -23.10 28.41
CA GLN A 498 3.00 -22.46 27.36
C GLN A 498 2.44 -21.08 27.03
N LEU A 499 3.11 -20.00 27.50
CA LEU A 499 2.92 -18.64 26.97
C LEU A 499 3.65 -18.48 25.62
N THR A 500 3.36 -19.38 24.67
CA THR A 500 4.05 -19.49 23.38
C THR A 500 3.83 -18.23 22.51
N HIS A 501 4.94 -17.63 22.05
CA HIS A 501 5.06 -16.78 20.85
C HIS A 501 4.09 -15.61 20.62
N LEU A 502 3.48 -15.01 21.65
CA LEU A 502 2.50 -13.93 21.45
C LEU A 502 2.88 -12.65 22.21
N PRO A 503 3.41 -11.63 21.49
CA PRO A 503 3.74 -10.33 22.07
C PRO A 503 2.59 -9.70 22.88
N LEU A 504 1.34 -9.93 22.49
CA LEU A 504 0.15 -9.44 23.19
C LEU A 504 -0.05 -10.11 24.56
N ALA A 505 0.00 -11.45 24.64
CA ALA A 505 -0.17 -12.17 25.91
C ALA A 505 0.91 -11.76 26.92
N ILE A 506 2.15 -11.60 26.46
CA ILE A 506 3.27 -11.10 27.28
C ILE A 506 3.02 -9.67 27.74
N THR A 507 2.49 -8.81 26.86
CA THR A 507 2.15 -7.42 27.19
C THR A 507 1.08 -7.36 28.27
N GLN A 508 -0.01 -8.12 28.13
CA GLN A 508 -1.10 -8.17 29.10
C GLN A 508 -0.64 -8.74 30.44
N ALA A 509 0.15 -9.82 30.43
CA ALA A 509 0.75 -10.39 31.63
C ALA A 509 1.69 -9.40 32.35
N ALA A 510 2.56 -8.71 31.60
CA ALA A 510 3.47 -7.71 32.16
C ALA A 510 2.72 -6.51 32.75
N ALA A 511 1.66 -6.06 32.06
CA ALA A 511 0.79 -4.99 32.53
C ALA A 511 0.10 -5.39 33.85
N TYR A 512 -0.47 -6.60 33.90
CA TYR A 512 -1.09 -7.16 35.10
C TYR A 512 -0.12 -7.22 36.29
N LEU A 513 1.06 -7.81 36.09
CA LEU A 513 2.10 -7.94 37.12
C LEU A 513 2.52 -6.58 37.67
N THR A 514 2.72 -5.60 36.78
CA THR A 514 3.15 -4.25 37.14
C THR A 514 2.09 -3.53 37.95
N ARG A 515 0.82 -3.63 37.53
CA ARG A 515 -0.29 -2.89 38.14
C ARG A 515 -0.71 -3.48 39.48
N ASN A 516 -0.75 -4.80 39.59
CA ASN A 516 -1.14 -5.50 40.81
C ASN A 516 0.04 -5.75 41.76
N LYS A 517 1.29 -5.49 41.33
CA LYS A 517 2.52 -5.73 42.10
C LYS A 517 2.66 -7.19 42.58
N VAL A 518 2.21 -8.12 41.75
CA VAL A 518 2.20 -9.57 42.00
C VAL A 518 3.48 -10.19 41.45
N SER A 519 4.00 -11.24 42.09
CA SER A 519 5.16 -11.97 41.58
C SER A 519 4.81 -12.82 40.35
N VAL A 520 5.81 -13.14 39.52
CA VAL A 520 5.60 -14.02 38.36
C VAL A 520 5.04 -15.39 38.79
N ARG A 521 5.46 -15.90 39.95
CA ARG A 521 4.99 -17.17 40.49
C ARG A 521 3.50 -17.13 40.83
N GLU A 522 3.08 -16.14 41.60
CA GLU A 522 1.66 -15.95 41.95
C GLU A 522 0.78 -15.75 40.71
N TYR A 523 1.26 -15.03 39.70
CA TYR A 523 0.53 -14.86 38.44
C TYR A 523 0.40 -16.16 37.63
N LEU A 524 1.45 -16.98 37.59
CA LEU A 524 1.39 -18.30 36.96
C LEU A 524 0.43 -19.23 37.70
N ASP A 525 0.34 -19.14 39.03
CA ASP A 525 -0.64 -19.90 39.81
C ASP A 525 -2.07 -19.45 39.48
N LEU A 526 -2.33 -18.15 39.32
CA LEU A 526 -3.62 -17.61 38.84
C LEU A 526 -3.98 -18.12 37.43
N LEU A 527 -3.01 -18.15 36.51
CA LEU A 527 -3.21 -18.70 35.17
C LEU A 527 -3.56 -20.20 35.22
N ARG A 528 -2.91 -20.98 36.09
CA ARG A 528 -3.21 -22.42 36.28
C ARG A 528 -4.60 -22.66 36.86
N THR A 529 -5.02 -21.85 37.83
CA THR A 529 -6.39 -21.95 38.39
C THR A 529 -7.42 -21.66 37.31
N THR A 530 -7.15 -20.66 36.47
CA THR A 530 -8.03 -20.26 35.34
C THR A 530 -8.05 -21.35 34.25
N GLU A 531 -6.90 -21.95 33.95
CA GLU A 531 -6.77 -23.06 33.00
C GLU A 531 -7.42 -24.36 33.52
N SER A 532 -7.45 -24.59 34.84
CA SER A 532 -8.09 -25.77 35.44
C SER A 532 -9.62 -25.71 35.32
N ASN A 533 -10.20 -24.52 35.13
CA ASN A 533 -11.60 -24.29 34.77
C ASN A 533 -11.85 -24.38 33.25
N LYS A 534 -11.10 -25.26 32.57
CA LYS A 534 -10.99 -25.41 31.11
C LYS A 534 -12.31 -25.63 30.35
N ALA A 535 -13.37 -26.07 31.03
CA ALA A 535 -14.65 -26.39 30.40
C ALA A 535 -15.37 -25.16 29.81
N GLU A 536 -15.25 -23.97 30.44
CA GLU A 536 -15.81 -22.72 29.91
C GLU A 536 -14.97 -22.15 28.76
N LEU A 537 -13.64 -22.18 28.89
CA LEU A 537 -12.69 -21.68 27.89
C LEU A 537 -12.66 -22.50 26.59
N MET A 538 -12.87 -23.82 26.66
CA MET A 538 -12.93 -24.72 25.50
C MET A 538 -14.19 -24.53 24.64
N SER A 539 -15.23 -23.87 25.16
CA SER A 539 -16.43 -23.52 24.39
C SER A 539 -16.21 -22.29 23.49
N TRP A 540 -15.15 -21.52 23.75
CA TRP A 540 -14.73 -20.37 22.96
C TRP A 540 -13.85 -20.86 21.81
N GLU A 541 -14.42 -21.62 20.87
CA GLU A 541 -13.69 -21.99 19.64
C GLU A 541 -13.41 -20.71 18.83
N PHE A 542 -12.21 -20.15 18.99
CA PHE A 542 -11.67 -19.03 18.22
C PHE A 542 -11.48 -19.46 16.75
N TYR A 543 -12.55 -19.64 15.99
CA TYR A 543 -12.48 -19.96 14.56
C TYR A 543 -12.04 -18.73 13.76
N ASP A 544 -10.73 -18.60 13.58
CA ASP A 544 -10.17 -17.91 12.41
C ASP A 544 -9.44 -18.97 11.58
N LYS A 545 -9.94 -19.27 10.37
CA LYS A 545 -9.59 -20.45 9.57
C LYS A 545 -8.12 -20.53 9.11
N ASP A 546 -7.26 -19.60 9.50
CA ASP A 546 -5.93 -19.40 8.91
C ASP A 546 -4.72 -19.39 9.89
N ARG A 547 -4.81 -19.75 11.20
CA ARG A 547 -3.61 -19.76 12.10
C ARG A 547 -3.54 -20.78 13.27
N TYR A 548 -2.34 -21.34 13.42
CA TYR A 548 -1.67 -22.06 14.55
C TYR A 548 -2.50 -22.47 15.79
N GLU A 549 -2.75 -23.79 15.87
CA GLU A 549 -3.54 -24.57 16.84
C GLU A 549 -3.05 -24.59 18.33
N GLY A 550 -2.17 -23.67 18.76
CA GLY A 550 -1.70 -23.59 20.17
C GLY A 550 -1.59 -22.18 20.77
N SER A 551 -1.78 -21.15 19.94
CA SER A 551 -1.54 -19.74 20.29
C SER A 551 -2.76 -19.07 20.98
N GLN A 552 -3.97 -19.54 20.70
CA GLN A 552 -5.20 -18.89 21.14
C GLN A 552 -5.40 -18.97 22.66
N ASN A 553 -4.94 -20.05 23.28
CA ASN A 553 -5.11 -20.29 24.72
C ASN A 553 -4.33 -19.29 25.58
N ALA A 554 -3.11 -18.90 25.18
CA ALA A 554 -2.27 -18.01 25.98
C ALA A 554 -2.81 -16.57 26.06
N VAL A 555 -3.31 -16.03 24.93
CA VAL A 555 -3.94 -14.69 24.92
C VAL A 555 -5.28 -14.73 25.64
N ALA A 556 -6.10 -15.77 25.43
CA ALA A 556 -7.39 -15.89 26.10
C ALA A 556 -7.24 -15.97 27.63
N LEU A 557 -6.30 -16.78 28.15
CA LEU A 557 -6.04 -16.90 29.58
C LEU A 557 -5.52 -15.59 30.19
N THR A 558 -4.56 -14.93 29.53
CA THR A 558 -3.98 -13.66 30.03
C THR A 558 -4.99 -12.50 29.95
N TRP A 559 -5.82 -12.48 28.90
CA TRP A 559 -6.96 -11.57 28.78
C TRP A 559 -7.98 -11.82 29.90
N GLN A 560 -8.38 -13.06 30.16
CA GLN A 560 -9.42 -13.39 31.14
C GLN A 560 -9.00 -13.01 32.56
N VAL A 561 -7.77 -13.33 32.96
CA VAL A 561 -7.24 -12.93 34.28
C VAL A 561 -7.24 -11.40 34.43
N SER A 562 -6.82 -10.69 33.39
CA SER A 562 -6.79 -9.22 33.40
C SER A 562 -8.18 -8.60 33.35
N PHE A 563 -9.10 -9.18 32.57
CA PHE A 563 -10.47 -8.73 32.42
C PHE A 563 -11.26 -8.91 33.72
N LYS A 564 -11.14 -10.07 34.37
CA LYS A 564 -11.76 -10.32 35.68
C LYS A 564 -11.32 -9.29 36.71
N GLN A 565 -10.01 -8.99 36.75
CA GLN A 565 -9.48 -7.93 37.61
C GLN A 565 -10.04 -6.54 37.26
N ILE A 566 -10.25 -6.22 35.98
CA ILE A 566 -10.90 -4.97 35.57
C ILE A 566 -12.35 -4.93 36.08
N CYS A 567 -13.11 -6.01 35.93
CA CYS A 567 -14.48 -6.09 36.44
C CYS A 567 -14.57 -5.85 37.95
N ASP A 568 -13.59 -6.36 38.71
CA ASP A 568 -13.57 -6.21 40.18
C ASP A 568 -13.21 -4.78 40.63
N ILE A 569 -12.41 -4.03 39.86
CA ILE A 569 -11.89 -2.71 40.26
C ILE A 569 -12.60 -1.53 39.60
N ASP A 570 -13.18 -1.70 38.40
CA ASP A 570 -13.73 -0.62 37.57
C ASP A 570 -14.86 -1.14 36.66
N THR A 571 -16.08 -1.16 37.19
CA THR A 571 -17.28 -1.58 36.45
C THR A 571 -17.59 -0.69 35.24
N THR A 572 -17.14 0.57 35.26
CA THR A 572 -17.33 1.51 34.13
C THR A 572 -16.40 1.14 32.98
N ALA A 573 -15.18 0.68 33.26
CA ALA A 573 -14.26 0.15 32.27
C ALA A 573 -14.81 -1.10 31.60
N ALA A 574 -15.45 -1.99 32.36
CA ALA A 574 -16.12 -3.17 31.81
C ALA A 574 -17.28 -2.80 30.88
N HIS A 575 -18.14 -1.84 31.27
CA HIS A 575 -19.20 -1.34 30.38
C HIS A 575 -18.65 -0.71 29.10
N LEU A 576 -17.55 0.04 29.19
CA LEU A 576 -16.91 0.63 28.03
C LEU A 576 -16.34 -0.42 27.08
N LEU A 577 -15.77 -1.52 27.61
CA LEU A 577 -15.32 -2.65 26.79
C LEU A 577 -16.49 -3.35 26.08
N ARG A 578 -17.65 -3.48 26.73
CA ARG A 578 -18.88 -4.01 26.11
C ARG A 578 -19.35 -3.16 24.93
N PHE A 579 -19.26 -1.83 25.04
CA PHE A 579 -19.55 -0.93 23.92
C PHE A 579 -18.51 -1.09 22.80
N ILE A 580 -17.22 -1.08 23.13
CA ILE A 580 -16.12 -1.15 22.16
C ILE A 580 -16.14 -2.46 21.36
N SER A 581 -16.62 -3.57 21.93
CA SER A 581 -16.71 -4.86 21.23
C SER A 581 -17.76 -4.89 20.10
N ARG A 582 -18.66 -3.90 20.04
CA ARG A 582 -19.72 -3.78 19.02
C ARG A 582 -19.43 -2.74 17.94
N ILE A 583 -18.28 -2.08 17.99
CA ILE A 583 -17.85 -1.07 17.02
C ILE A 583 -16.51 -1.47 16.36
N GLU A 584 -16.00 -0.65 15.44
CA GLU A 584 -14.68 -0.88 14.82
C GLU A 584 -13.57 -0.69 15.88
N PRO A 585 -12.69 -1.70 16.12
CA PRO A 585 -11.66 -1.64 17.15
C PRO A 585 -10.54 -0.63 16.87
N LYS A 586 -10.43 -0.09 15.66
CA LYS A 586 -9.38 0.86 15.28
C LYS A 586 -9.91 2.28 15.15
N ALA A 587 -9.05 3.25 15.46
CA ALA A 587 -9.28 4.69 15.30
C ALA A 587 -10.48 5.23 16.11
N ILE A 588 -10.76 4.66 17.28
CA ILE A 588 -11.94 4.98 18.09
C ILE A 588 -11.82 6.41 18.64
N PRO A 589 -12.67 7.36 18.22
CA PRO A 589 -12.62 8.73 18.71
C PRO A 589 -13.14 8.82 20.13
N ARG A 590 -12.47 9.59 20.98
CA ARG A 590 -12.90 9.84 22.35
C ARG A 590 -14.32 10.40 22.45
N SER A 591 -14.67 11.33 21.56
CA SER A 591 -15.97 12.00 21.53
C SER A 591 -17.14 11.06 21.22
N MET A 592 -16.85 9.86 20.71
CA MET A 592 -17.86 8.85 20.39
C MET A 592 -18.11 7.89 21.57
N LEU A 593 -17.17 7.77 22.50
CA LEU A 593 -17.28 6.82 23.61
C LEU A 593 -18.36 7.27 24.62
N PRO A 594 -19.15 6.34 25.18
CA PRO A 594 -20.10 6.65 26.25
C PRO A 594 -19.39 7.29 27.45
N GLN A 595 -19.77 8.51 27.80
CA GLN A 595 -19.24 9.22 28.97
C GLN A 595 -20.29 9.21 30.07
N LYS A 596 -20.06 8.40 31.11
CA LYS A 596 -20.83 8.45 32.36
C LYS A 596 -19.96 9.04 33.47
N GLY A 597 -20.45 10.08 34.14
CA GLY A 597 -19.75 10.74 35.25
C GLY A 597 -18.85 11.92 34.84
N SER A 598 -17.96 12.31 35.75
CA SER A 598 -17.04 13.45 35.55
C SER A 598 -15.90 13.12 34.58
N GLU A 599 -15.33 14.15 33.96
CA GLU A 599 -14.14 14.06 33.10
C GLU A 599 -12.97 13.31 33.77
N VAL A 600 -12.83 13.45 35.10
CA VAL A 600 -11.81 12.74 35.89
C VAL A 600 -12.10 11.25 35.95
N GLN A 601 -13.36 10.87 36.18
CA GLN A 601 -13.77 9.46 36.19
C GLN A 601 -13.54 8.81 34.83
N PHE A 602 -13.93 9.47 33.75
CA PHE A 602 -13.72 8.97 32.40
C PHE A 602 -12.22 8.76 32.07
N ARG A 603 -11.37 9.73 32.43
CA ARG A 603 -9.91 9.59 32.27
C ARG A 603 -9.35 8.42 33.08
N ASN A 604 -9.84 8.21 34.30
CA ASN A 604 -9.41 7.09 35.13
C ASN A 604 -9.84 5.75 34.50
N THR A 605 -11.08 5.67 33.99
CA THR A 605 -11.60 4.48 33.29
C THR A 605 -10.77 4.13 32.06
N ILE A 606 -10.49 5.10 31.18
CA ILE A 606 -9.60 4.91 30.03
C ILE A 606 -8.19 4.52 30.47
N GLY A 607 -7.66 5.17 31.52
CA GLY A 607 -6.37 4.83 32.12
C GLY A 607 -6.31 3.42 32.73
N THR A 608 -7.44 2.88 33.19
CA THR A 608 -7.57 1.48 33.60
C THR A 608 -7.40 0.56 32.41
N LEU A 609 -8.14 0.79 31.33
CA LEU A 609 -8.06 -0.03 30.11
C LEU A 609 -6.68 0.01 29.45
N ILE A 610 -6.06 1.19 29.37
CA ILE A 610 -4.70 1.33 28.85
C ILE A 610 -3.68 0.63 29.76
N GLY A 611 -3.80 0.81 31.08
CA GLY A 611 -2.85 0.23 32.01
C GLY A 611 -2.92 -1.30 32.15
N TYR A 612 -3.99 -1.94 31.66
CA TYR A 612 -4.08 -3.40 31.46
C TYR A 612 -3.82 -3.83 30.01
N ALA A 613 -3.43 -2.90 29.13
CA ALA A 613 -3.19 -3.13 27.71
C ALA A 613 -4.41 -3.65 26.91
N PHE A 614 -5.62 -3.18 27.26
CA PHE A 614 -6.84 -3.39 26.49
C PHE A 614 -7.05 -2.33 25.41
N LEU A 615 -6.52 -1.12 25.63
CA LEU A 615 -6.53 -0.02 24.69
C LEU A 615 -5.13 0.58 24.54
N ASP A 616 -4.80 1.00 23.33
CA ASP A 616 -3.59 1.76 23.00
C ASP A 616 -3.99 3.17 22.57
N ILE A 617 -3.16 4.16 22.92
CA ILE A 617 -3.33 5.55 22.44
C ILE A 617 -2.68 5.66 21.05
N ARG A 618 -3.45 6.09 20.06
CA ARG A 618 -2.94 6.39 18.71
C ARG A 618 -2.29 7.78 18.69
N GLU A 619 -1.43 8.08 17.72
CA GLU A 619 -0.74 9.39 17.65
C GLU A 619 -1.76 10.56 17.67
N GLY A 620 -1.86 11.24 18.82
CA GLY A 620 -2.93 12.20 19.14
C GLY A 620 -3.76 11.74 20.35
N ARG A 621 -3.86 12.56 21.41
CA ARG A 621 -4.34 12.13 22.75
C ARG A 621 -5.83 11.73 22.84
N ASP A 622 -6.59 11.76 21.76
CA ASP A 622 -8.05 11.59 21.76
C ASP A 622 -8.55 10.48 20.81
N THR A 623 -7.67 9.58 20.36
CA THR A 623 -8.06 8.40 19.57
C THR A 623 -7.41 7.13 20.12
N TYR A 624 -8.18 6.04 20.13
CA TYR A 624 -7.78 4.78 20.75
C TYR A 624 -7.85 3.62 19.76
N ASP A 625 -6.95 2.66 19.92
CA ASP A 625 -6.96 1.39 19.19
C ASP A 625 -7.10 0.23 20.18
N MET A 626 -7.94 -0.74 19.87
CA MET A 626 -7.97 -2.05 20.52
C MET A 626 -7.26 -3.07 19.63
N HIS A 627 -6.52 -4.01 20.22
CA HIS A 627 -5.94 -5.11 19.47
C HIS A 627 -7.06 -6.06 19.00
N SER A 628 -6.98 -6.59 17.76
CA SER A 628 -8.03 -7.45 17.20
C SER A 628 -8.38 -8.65 18.07
N LEU A 629 -7.37 -9.35 18.60
CA LEU A 629 -7.56 -10.47 19.54
C LEU A 629 -8.24 -10.06 20.86
N VAL A 630 -7.93 -8.87 21.42
CA VAL A 630 -8.61 -8.35 22.61
C VAL A 630 -10.07 -8.06 22.29
N HIS A 631 -10.32 -7.42 21.16
CA HIS A 631 -11.66 -7.11 20.68
C HIS A 631 -12.49 -8.40 20.46
N THR A 632 -11.92 -9.40 19.81
CA THR A 632 -12.58 -10.71 19.62
C THR A 632 -12.86 -11.38 20.96
N ALA A 633 -11.89 -11.45 21.88
CA ALA A 633 -12.08 -12.06 23.20
C ALA A 633 -13.18 -11.35 24.01
N THR A 634 -13.17 -10.00 24.01
CA THR A 634 -14.22 -9.21 24.66
C THR A 634 -15.58 -9.48 24.04
N ARG A 635 -15.69 -9.56 22.70
CA ARG A 635 -16.95 -9.87 22.02
C ARG A 635 -17.47 -11.26 22.40
N THR A 636 -16.64 -12.29 22.27
CA THR A 636 -16.99 -13.67 22.61
C THR A 636 -17.44 -13.80 24.05
N TRP A 637 -16.76 -13.12 25.00
CA TRP A 637 -17.18 -13.11 26.40
C TRP A 637 -18.59 -12.52 26.57
N VAL A 638 -18.86 -11.35 25.98
CA VAL A 638 -20.19 -10.72 26.05
C VAL A 638 -21.27 -11.63 25.45
N ASP A 639 -20.95 -12.36 24.39
CA ASP A 639 -21.87 -13.31 23.75
C ASP A 639 -22.16 -14.50 24.69
N THR A 640 -21.13 -15.05 25.33
CA THR A 640 -21.25 -16.22 26.22
C THR A 640 -22.00 -15.92 27.52
N GLU A 641 -21.94 -14.68 28.02
CA GLU A 641 -22.69 -14.23 29.21
C GLU A 641 -24.17 -13.90 28.90
N GLY A 642 -24.62 -14.11 27.66
CA GLY A 642 -26.00 -13.82 27.25
C GLY A 642 -26.32 -12.32 27.17
N HIS A 643 -25.28 -11.48 27.07
CA HIS A 643 -25.41 -10.02 27.00
C HIS A 643 -25.22 -9.47 25.58
N GLU A 644 -25.25 -10.32 24.56
CA GLU A 644 -25.06 -9.94 23.15
C GLU A 644 -26.07 -8.89 22.68
N MET A 645 -27.35 -9.24 22.71
CA MET A 645 -28.42 -8.37 22.20
C MET A 645 -28.52 -7.05 22.95
N THR A 646 -28.26 -7.04 24.26
CA THR A 646 -28.26 -5.80 25.06
C THR A 646 -27.07 -4.93 24.73
N ALA A 647 -25.87 -5.51 24.58
CA ALA A 647 -24.68 -4.74 24.19
C ALA A 647 -24.80 -4.15 22.78
N ILE A 648 -25.43 -4.86 21.83
CA ILE A 648 -25.70 -4.35 20.49
C ILE A 648 -26.72 -3.20 20.56
N ALA A 649 -27.83 -3.39 21.27
CA ALA A 649 -28.86 -2.36 21.42
C ALA A 649 -28.29 -1.08 22.07
N ASP A 650 -27.57 -1.21 23.19
CA ASP A 650 -26.93 -0.08 23.90
C ASP A 650 -25.94 0.67 22.99
N ALA A 651 -25.19 -0.06 22.15
CA ALA A 651 -24.22 0.54 21.24
C ALA A 651 -24.90 1.31 20.11
N VAL A 652 -25.95 0.74 19.51
CA VAL A 652 -26.72 1.38 18.45
C VAL A 652 -27.49 2.59 18.99
N GLU A 653 -28.13 2.48 20.15
CA GLU A 653 -28.80 3.60 20.83
C GLU A 653 -27.80 4.72 21.10
N HIS A 654 -26.64 4.43 21.68
CA HIS A 654 -25.65 5.48 21.93
C HIS A 654 -25.17 6.12 20.62
N LEU A 655 -24.89 5.31 19.58
CA LEU A 655 -24.45 5.83 18.28
C LEU A 655 -25.52 6.64 17.57
N SER A 656 -26.80 6.28 17.66
CA SER A 656 -27.89 7.08 17.08
C SER A 656 -27.95 8.48 17.68
N THR A 657 -27.62 8.64 18.97
CA THR A 657 -27.60 9.95 19.63
C THR A 657 -26.39 10.81 19.28
N VAL A 658 -25.21 10.21 19.07
CA VAL A 658 -23.96 10.96 18.86
C VAL A 658 -23.54 11.07 17.39
N PHE A 659 -24.10 10.26 16.49
CA PHE A 659 -23.76 10.32 15.07
C PHE A 659 -24.31 11.62 14.48
N PRO A 660 -23.46 12.45 13.84
CA PRO A 660 -23.88 13.78 13.44
C PRO A 660 -24.71 13.74 12.14
N THR A 661 -25.40 14.85 11.87
CA THR A 661 -26.13 15.06 10.62
C THR A 661 -25.19 15.31 9.44
N ASP A 662 -25.72 15.22 8.22
CA ASP A 662 -25.01 15.39 6.93
C ASP A 662 -24.64 16.84 6.58
N LYS A 663 -24.71 17.76 7.56
CA LYS A 663 -24.27 19.16 7.39
C LYS A 663 -22.76 19.23 7.22
N TRP A 664 -22.28 19.87 6.15
CA TRP A 664 -20.86 19.93 5.77
C TRP A 664 -19.86 20.19 6.92
N GLU A 665 -20.21 21.02 7.90
CA GLU A 665 -19.38 21.33 9.07
C GLU A 665 -19.03 20.08 9.90
N ASN A 666 -19.94 19.11 9.94
CA ASN A 666 -19.78 17.84 10.66
C ASN A 666 -18.96 16.80 9.89
N ARG A 667 -18.50 17.12 8.67
CA ARG A 667 -17.88 16.14 7.76
C ARG A 667 -16.69 15.41 8.33
N HIS A 668 -15.87 16.13 9.08
CA HIS A 668 -14.71 15.57 9.75
C HIS A 668 -15.09 14.63 10.91
N VAL A 669 -16.26 14.83 11.54
CA VAL A 669 -16.76 14.01 12.65
C VAL A 669 -17.42 12.74 12.12
N TRP A 670 -18.38 12.82 11.18
CA TRP A 670 -19.03 11.59 10.70
C TRP A 670 -18.05 10.66 10.01
N ARG A 671 -17.04 11.18 9.30
CA ARG A 671 -16.02 10.33 8.66
C ARG A 671 -15.21 9.52 9.66
N GLN A 672 -15.01 10.04 10.86
CA GLN A 672 -14.39 9.30 11.95
C GLN A 672 -15.36 8.27 12.54
N TYR A 673 -16.65 8.58 12.63
CA TYR A 673 -17.66 7.70 13.27
C TYR A 673 -18.19 6.62 12.33
N LEU A 674 -18.12 6.85 11.02
CA LEU A 674 -18.72 6.02 9.97
C LEU A 674 -18.32 4.53 10.03
N PRO A 675 -17.03 4.16 10.21
CA PRO A 675 -16.66 2.76 10.34
C PRO A 675 -17.30 2.07 11.56
N HIS A 676 -17.44 2.82 12.67
CA HIS A 676 -18.03 2.32 13.90
C HIS A 676 -19.55 2.15 13.78
N ALA A 677 -20.23 3.12 13.18
CA ALA A 677 -21.67 3.05 12.92
C ALA A 677 -22.03 1.92 11.96
N LEU A 678 -21.28 1.75 10.86
CA LEU A 678 -21.48 0.66 9.90
C LEU A 678 -21.34 -0.72 10.57
N ARG A 679 -20.34 -0.87 11.43
CA ARG A 679 -20.13 -2.13 12.18
C ARG A 679 -21.27 -2.40 13.16
N ALA A 680 -21.71 -1.41 13.93
CA ALA A 680 -22.81 -1.56 14.87
C ALA A 680 -24.14 -1.91 14.16
N LEU A 681 -24.43 -1.26 13.03
CA LEU A 681 -25.61 -1.56 12.21
C LEU A 681 -25.60 -2.99 11.64
N GLN A 682 -24.42 -3.47 11.24
CA GLN A 682 -24.25 -4.82 10.75
C GLN A 682 -24.49 -5.87 11.85
N GLU A 683 -24.05 -5.62 13.08
CA GLU A 683 -24.25 -6.53 14.23
C GLU A 683 -25.73 -6.58 14.65
N ASP A 684 -26.44 -5.44 14.69
CA ASP A 684 -27.89 -5.40 14.99
C ASP A 684 -28.76 -6.06 13.92
N ASN A 685 -28.21 -6.24 12.71
CA ASN A 685 -28.99 -6.52 11.49
C ASN A 685 -30.13 -5.51 11.31
N MET A 686 -29.92 -4.26 11.76
CA MET A 686 -30.83 -3.12 11.58
C MET A 686 -32.29 -3.41 12.04
N ARG A 687 -32.44 -4.05 13.20
CA ARG A 687 -33.74 -4.51 13.73
C ARG A 687 -34.43 -3.47 14.59
N SER A 688 -33.66 -2.61 15.26
CA SER A 688 -34.17 -1.65 16.23
C SER A 688 -34.63 -0.32 15.59
N LYS A 689 -35.46 0.45 16.30
CA LYS A 689 -35.82 1.81 15.88
C LYS A 689 -34.58 2.70 15.78
N ASP A 690 -33.68 2.61 16.76
CA ASP A 690 -32.43 3.38 16.78
C ASP A 690 -31.50 3.01 15.62
N SER A 691 -31.47 1.73 15.20
CA SER A 691 -30.72 1.32 14.00
C SER A 691 -31.29 1.92 12.71
N THR A 692 -32.60 2.17 12.67
CA THR A 692 -33.26 2.79 11.52
C THR A 692 -32.88 4.27 11.44
N GLU A 693 -32.85 4.97 12.57
CA GLU A 693 -32.41 6.37 12.65
C GLU A 693 -30.91 6.51 12.33
N LEU A 694 -30.05 5.70 12.96
CA LEU A 694 -28.62 5.68 12.69
C LEU A 694 -28.34 5.32 11.22
N GLY A 695 -29.03 4.31 10.69
CA GLY A 695 -28.92 3.89 9.29
C GLY A 695 -29.33 4.98 8.31
N PHE A 696 -30.35 5.77 8.63
CA PHE A 696 -30.77 6.91 7.81
C PHE A 696 -29.67 7.98 7.73
N TRP A 697 -29.09 8.37 8.87
CA TRP A 697 -28.01 9.37 8.90
C TRP A 697 -26.71 8.87 8.28
N VAL A 698 -26.35 7.60 8.49
CA VAL A 698 -25.22 6.94 7.82
C VAL A 698 -25.43 6.95 6.31
N GLY A 699 -26.61 6.57 5.83
CA GLY A 699 -26.96 6.61 4.41
C GLY A 699 -26.82 8.01 3.80
N ARG A 700 -27.29 9.05 4.50
CA ARG A 700 -27.13 10.44 4.05
C ARG A 700 -25.67 10.90 4.03
N CYS A 701 -24.89 10.60 5.06
CA CYS A 701 -23.48 10.98 5.08
C CYS A 701 -22.66 10.26 3.98
N LEU A 702 -22.98 9.00 3.69
CA LEU A 702 -22.39 8.26 2.56
C LEU A 702 -22.74 8.90 1.22
N MET A 703 -23.97 9.41 1.07
CA MET A 703 -24.39 10.14 -0.12
C MET A 703 -23.57 11.42 -0.32
N GLU A 704 -23.38 12.22 0.73
CA GLU A 704 -22.54 13.43 0.69
C GLU A 704 -21.06 13.14 0.39
N ASP A 705 -20.57 11.96 0.78
CA ASP A 705 -19.20 11.52 0.45
C ASP A 705 -19.07 10.86 -0.93
N GLY A 706 -20.15 10.80 -1.71
CA GLY A 706 -20.17 10.23 -3.07
C GLY A 706 -20.19 8.69 -3.10
N GLN A 707 -20.38 8.04 -1.95
CA GLN A 707 -20.39 6.59 -1.79
C GLN A 707 -21.80 6.02 -2.01
N HIS A 708 -22.43 6.38 -3.13
CA HIS A 708 -23.83 6.05 -3.43
C HIS A 708 -24.11 4.54 -3.43
N LYS A 709 -23.14 3.73 -3.90
CA LYS A 709 -23.25 2.27 -3.95
C LYS A 709 -23.33 1.62 -2.56
N ASP A 710 -22.67 2.23 -1.58
CA ASP A 710 -22.64 1.74 -0.20
C ASP A 710 -23.85 2.28 0.59
N ALA A 711 -24.36 3.46 0.23
CA ALA A 711 -25.55 4.06 0.83
C ALA A 711 -26.85 3.30 0.51
N ILE A 712 -27.02 2.85 -0.74
CA ILE A 712 -28.23 2.16 -1.22
C ILE A 712 -28.64 0.97 -0.34
N PRO A 713 -27.79 -0.04 -0.05
CA PRO A 713 -28.21 -1.19 0.74
C PRO A 713 -28.69 -0.81 2.15
N ILE A 714 -28.06 0.19 2.77
CA ILE A 714 -28.44 0.68 4.10
C ILE A 714 -29.80 1.38 4.03
N LEU A 715 -29.97 2.30 3.08
CA LEU A 715 -31.23 3.04 2.90
C LEU A 715 -32.40 2.12 2.51
N LYS A 716 -32.15 1.06 1.73
CA LYS A 716 -33.16 0.03 1.42
C LYS A 716 -33.59 -0.71 2.67
N HIS A 717 -32.66 -1.05 3.55
CA HIS A 717 -33.00 -1.71 4.81
C HIS A 717 -33.79 -0.78 5.74
N VAL A 718 -33.35 0.48 5.89
CA VAL A 718 -34.09 1.52 6.63
C VAL A 718 -35.53 1.60 6.14
N LEU A 719 -35.71 1.69 4.82
CA LEU A 719 -37.03 1.75 4.21
C LEU A 719 -37.85 0.49 4.49
N SER A 720 -37.29 -0.70 4.32
CA SER A 720 -37.99 -1.96 4.58
C SER A 720 -38.49 -2.08 6.02
N THR A 721 -37.72 -1.60 7.00
CA THR A 721 -38.14 -1.56 8.41
C THR A 721 -39.25 -0.51 8.62
N GLN A 722 -39.14 0.66 7.98
CA GLN A 722 -40.15 1.71 8.07
C GLN A 722 -41.47 1.34 7.37
N GLU A 723 -41.44 0.54 6.31
CA GLU A 723 -42.64 0.06 5.62
C GLU A 723 -43.51 -0.86 6.49
N THR A 724 -42.89 -1.63 7.39
CA THR A 724 -43.62 -2.48 8.33
C THR A 724 -44.09 -1.75 9.58
N ALA A 725 -43.38 -0.69 9.99
CA ALA A 725 -43.63 0.02 11.24
C ALA A 725 -44.42 1.33 11.09
N LEU A 726 -44.37 2.00 9.93
CA LEU A 726 -44.92 3.34 9.72
C LEU A 726 -45.93 3.37 8.57
N ALA A 727 -46.97 4.18 8.74
CA ALA A 727 -47.94 4.47 7.69
C ALA A 727 -47.26 5.08 6.46
N GLU A 728 -47.91 4.93 5.30
CA GLU A 728 -47.37 5.36 3.99
C GLU A 728 -47.15 6.87 3.90
N ASP A 729 -47.95 7.67 4.62
CA ASP A 729 -47.87 9.12 4.71
C ASP A 729 -46.96 9.63 5.85
N HIS A 730 -46.31 8.73 6.58
CA HIS A 730 -45.44 9.11 7.69
C HIS A 730 -44.21 9.90 7.19
N PRO A 731 -43.89 11.07 7.79
CA PRO A 731 -42.80 11.94 7.33
C PRO A 731 -41.45 11.23 7.16
N ASP A 732 -41.06 10.40 8.14
CA ASP A 732 -39.78 9.69 8.12
C ASP A 732 -39.68 8.65 7.00
N ARG A 733 -40.77 7.92 6.73
CA ARG A 733 -40.83 6.96 5.62
C ARG A 733 -40.66 7.68 4.28
N LEU A 734 -41.41 8.76 4.08
CA LEU A 734 -41.30 9.59 2.88
C LEU A 734 -39.92 10.25 2.74
N ALA A 735 -39.25 10.59 3.86
CA ALA A 735 -37.89 11.13 3.85
C ALA A 735 -36.87 10.07 3.40
N SER A 736 -36.95 8.84 3.93
CA SER A 736 -36.09 7.73 3.50
C SER A 736 -36.30 7.34 2.04
N GLN A 737 -37.56 7.27 1.58
CA GLN A 737 -37.88 7.02 0.16
C GLN A 737 -37.28 8.09 -0.75
N HIS A 738 -37.41 9.37 -0.36
CA HIS A 738 -36.82 10.48 -1.10
C HIS A 738 -35.30 10.39 -1.18
N VAL A 739 -34.61 10.11 -0.07
CA VAL A 739 -33.15 9.95 -0.04
C VAL A 739 -32.69 8.74 -0.85
N LEU A 740 -33.40 7.60 -0.76
CA LEU A 740 -33.11 6.40 -1.54
C LEU A 740 -33.26 6.67 -3.04
N ALA A 741 -34.27 7.43 -3.46
CA ALA A 741 -34.43 7.79 -4.87
C ALA A 741 -33.28 8.65 -5.39
N ILE A 742 -32.81 9.62 -4.59
CA ILE A 742 -31.62 10.43 -4.94
C ILE A 742 -30.38 9.52 -5.04
N ALA A 743 -30.27 8.51 -4.17
CA ALA A 743 -29.20 7.51 -4.23
C ALA A 743 -29.25 6.68 -5.53
N TYR A 744 -30.44 6.22 -5.94
CA TYR A 744 -30.62 5.54 -7.21
C TYR A 744 -30.25 6.42 -8.40
N GLN A 745 -30.71 7.67 -8.42
CA GLN A 745 -30.37 8.63 -9.48
C GLN A 745 -28.84 8.84 -9.59
N SER A 746 -28.18 9.04 -8.45
CA SER A 746 -26.72 9.27 -8.39
C SER A 746 -25.91 8.03 -8.77
N ASN A 747 -26.47 6.83 -8.58
CA ASN A 747 -25.88 5.56 -9.00
C ASN A 747 -26.23 5.16 -10.45
N GLY A 748 -27.00 5.98 -11.17
CA GLY A 748 -27.42 5.73 -12.56
C GLY A 748 -28.64 4.82 -12.72
N GLN A 749 -29.30 4.46 -11.62
CA GLN A 749 -30.57 3.71 -11.59
C GLN A 749 -31.75 4.68 -11.73
N VAL A 750 -31.79 5.39 -12.84
CA VAL A 750 -32.74 6.49 -13.06
C VAL A 750 -34.20 6.00 -13.07
N PRO A 751 -34.57 4.86 -13.70
CA PRO A 751 -35.95 4.39 -13.69
C PRO A 751 -36.49 4.13 -12.27
N GLU A 752 -35.71 3.48 -11.41
CA GLU A 752 -36.09 3.21 -10.02
C GLU A 752 -36.21 4.49 -9.19
N ALA A 753 -35.41 5.52 -9.49
CA ALA A 753 -35.53 6.82 -8.87
C ALA A 753 -36.84 7.52 -9.26
N VAL A 754 -37.23 7.47 -10.54
CA VAL A 754 -38.47 8.06 -11.05
C VAL A 754 -39.68 7.42 -10.38
N GLU A 755 -39.78 6.08 -10.41
CA GLU A 755 -40.90 5.34 -9.81
C GLU A 755 -41.10 5.70 -8.32
N LEU A 756 -40.00 5.72 -7.56
CA LEU A 756 -40.04 6.03 -6.13
C LEU A 756 -40.40 7.51 -5.86
N LEU A 757 -39.92 8.43 -6.68
CA LEU A 757 -40.23 9.86 -6.53
C LEU A 757 -41.66 10.21 -6.97
N GLU A 758 -42.19 9.59 -8.01
CA GLU A 758 -43.60 9.72 -8.41
C GLU A 758 -44.53 9.32 -7.27
N HIS A 759 -44.23 8.18 -6.64
CA HIS A 759 -44.93 7.72 -5.45
C HIS A 759 -44.87 8.74 -4.30
N VAL A 760 -43.67 9.17 -3.89
CA VAL A 760 -43.50 10.15 -2.80
C VAL A 760 -44.21 11.48 -3.11
N VAL A 761 -44.12 11.97 -4.35
CA VAL A 761 -44.79 13.20 -4.78
C VAL A 761 -46.31 13.04 -4.73
N SER A 762 -46.85 11.89 -5.16
CA SER A 762 -48.30 11.63 -5.14
C SER A 762 -48.89 11.73 -3.74
N ILE A 763 -48.21 11.20 -2.73
CA ILE A 763 -48.63 11.26 -1.32
C ILE A 763 -48.46 12.68 -0.77
N ARG A 764 -47.32 13.33 -1.03
CA ARG A 764 -47.03 14.69 -0.57
C ARG A 764 -47.91 15.77 -1.22
N LYS A 765 -48.76 15.44 -2.20
CA LYS A 765 -49.82 16.35 -2.70
C LYS A 765 -50.85 16.75 -1.64
N THR A 766 -50.96 15.98 -0.54
CA THR A 766 -51.82 16.32 0.60
C THR A 766 -51.29 17.48 1.43
N LEU A 767 -49.98 17.73 1.40
CA LEU A 767 -49.35 18.88 2.04
C LEU A 767 -49.64 20.16 1.25
N ALA A 768 -49.63 21.31 1.93
CA ALA A 768 -49.74 22.61 1.28
C ALA A 768 -48.71 22.78 0.15
N GLU A 769 -49.05 23.53 -0.90
CA GLU A 769 -48.22 23.66 -2.10
C GLU A 769 -46.84 24.29 -1.80
N ASP A 770 -46.75 25.15 -0.80
CA ASP A 770 -45.53 25.80 -0.33
C ASP A 770 -44.74 24.96 0.69
N HIS A 771 -45.22 23.77 1.05
CA HIS A 771 -44.55 22.93 2.04
C HIS A 771 -43.16 22.49 1.54
N PRO A 772 -42.06 22.74 2.30
CA PRO A 772 -40.70 22.49 1.84
C PRO A 772 -40.44 21.06 1.34
N SER A 773 -40.93 20.05 2.07
CA SER A 773 -40.77 18.64 1.68
C SER A 773 -41.50 18.25 0.39
N ARG A 774 -42.65 18.89 0.09
CA ARG A 774 -43.38 18.67 -1.17
C ARG A 774 -42.57 19.24 -2.34
N LEU A 775 -42.13 20.49 -2.21
CA LEU A 775 -41.31 21.16 -3.23
C LEU A 775 -39.96 20.46 -3.44
N ALA A 776 -39.34 19.92 -2.38
CA ALA A 776 -38.09 19.17 -2.49
C ALA A 776 -38.27 17.87 -3.28
N SER A 777 -39.34 17.10 -3.01
CA SER A 777 -39.64 15.88 -3.78
C SER A 777 -40.00 16.17 -5.24
N GLN A 778 -40.80 17.21 -5.50
CA GLN A 778 -41.14 17.61 -6.87
C GLN A 778 -39.91 18.06 -7.66
N TYR A 779 -39.02 18.84 -7.03
CA TYR A 779 -37.74 19.20 -7.65
C TYR A 779 -36.88 17.97 -7.97
N ALA A 780 -36.75 17.03 -7.02
CA ALA A 780 -35.99 15.80 -7.25
C ALA A 780 -36.61 14.93 -8.35
N LEU A 781 -37.95 14.83 -8.42
CA LEU A 781 -38.66 14.13 -9.48
C LEU A 781 -38.37 14.75 -10.84
N ALA A 782 -38.40 16.08 -10.95
CA ALA A 782 -38.07 16.76 -12.20
C ALA A 782 -36.61 16.50 -12.63
N ALA A 783 -35.67 16.50 -11.69
CA ALA A 783 -34.28 16.13 -11.98
C ALA A 783 -34.16 14.68 -12.45
N ALA A 784 -34.95 13.75 -11.88
CA ALA A 784 -34.99 12.36 -12.32
C ALA A 784 -35.59 12.22 -13.72
N TYR A 785 -36.68 12.94 -14.03
CA TYR A 785 -37.26 12.99 -15.38
C TYR A 785 -36.26 13.53 -16.42
N GLN A 786 -35.50 14.58 -16.10
CA GLN A 786 -34.42 15.06 -16.98
C GLN A 786 -33.39 13.96 -17.28
N ALA A 787 -32.95 13.26 -16.24
CA ALA A 787 -31.98 12.17 -16.39
C ALA A 787 -32.58 10.98 -17.18
N ASN A 788 -33.90 10.78 -17.12
CA ASN A 788 -34.60 9.72 -17.84
C ASN A 788 -34.98 10.10 -19.28
N GLY A 789 -34.76 11.36 -19.69
CA GLY A 789 -35.14 11.89 -21.00
C GLY A 789 -36.61 12.33 -21.13
N GLN A 790 -37.37 12.32 -20.03
CA GLN A 790 -38.74 12.86 -19.93
C GLN A 790 -38.68 14.37 -19.72
N VAL A 791 -38.10 15.07 -20.69
CA VAL A 791 -37.81 16.51 -20.58
C VAL A 791 -39.09 17.36 -20.47
N PRO A 792 -40.18 17.11 -21.23
CA PRO A 792 -41.42 17.89 -21.09
C PRO A 792 -42.03 17.83 -19.69
N GLU A 793 -42.08 16.64 -19.09
CA GLU A 793 -42.61 16.42 -17.75
C GLU A 793 -41.74 17.13 -16.68
N ALA A 794 -40.42 17.16 -16.89
CA ALA A 794 -39.52 17.93 -16.04
C ALA A 794 -39.75 19.44 -16.13
N VAL A 795 -40.00 19.97 -17.34
CA VAL A 795 -40.30 21.40 -17.56
C VAL A 795 -41.56 21.79 -16.81
N GLU A 796 -42.67 21.07 -17.03
CA GLU A 796 -43.96 21.35 -16.37
C GLU A 796 -43.84 21.38 -14.85
N LEU A 797 -43.14 20.38 -14.28
CA LEU A 797 -42.98 20.27 -12.84
C LEU A 797 -42.07 21.37 -12.26
N LEU A 798 -41.01 21.76 -12.96
CA LEU A 798 -40.11 22.84 -12.54
C LEU A 798 -40.75 24.22 -12.66
N GLU A 799 -41.55 24.47 -13.69
CA GLU A 799 -42.36 25.68 -13.83
C GLU A 799 -43.33 25.83 -12.64
N HIS A 800 -44.02 24.74 -12.27
CA HIS A 800 -44.89 24.72 -11.09
C HIS A 800 -44.10 25.04 -9.80
N VAL A 801 -42.99 24.33 -9.53
CA VAL A 801 -42.15 24.57 -8.34
C VAL A 801 -41.65 26.02 -8.28
N ILE A 802 -41.23 26.60 -9.41
CA ILE A 802 -40.75 27.99 -9.46
C ILE A 802 -41.89 28.98 -9.22
N SER A 803 -43.08 28.73 -9.78
CA SER A 803 -44.24 29.61 -9.58
C SER A 803 -44.59 29.80 -8.10
N ILE A 804 -44.46 28.74 -7.30
CA ILE A 804 -44.66 28.77 -5.85
C ILE A 804 -43.45 29.42 -5.16
N ARG A 805 -42.22 29.06 -5.54
CA ARG A 805 -40.98 29.62 -4.97
C ARG A 805 -40.74 31.10 -5.32
N LYS A 806 -41.56 31.73 -6.19
CA LYS A 806 -41.55 33.18 -6.39
C LYS A 806 -41.87 33.98 -5.12
N THR A 807 -42.50 33.35 -4.12
CA THR A 807 -42.73 33.93 -2.79
C THR A 807 -41.44 34.09 -1.97
N LEU A 808 -40.41 33.29 -2.26
CA LEU A 808 -39.10 33.43 -1.64
C LEU A 808 -38.34 34.60 -2.26
N ALA A 809 -37.46 35.23 -1.48
CA ALA A 809 -36.56 36.28 -1.96
C ALA A 809 -35.77 35.82 -3.21
N GLU A 810 -35.48 36.73 -4.12
CA GLU A 810 -34.85 36.40 -5.41
C GLU A 810 -33.47 35.74 -5.25
N ASN A 811 -32.75 36.08 -4.17
CA ASN A 811 -31.45 35.50 -3.83
C ASN A 811 -31.53 34.21 -3.00
N HIS A 812 -32.72 33.68 -2.75
CA HIS A 812 -32.88 32.46 -1.95
C HIS A 812 -32.29 31.24 -2.69
N PRO A 813 -31.38 30.45 -2.08
CA PRO A 813 -30.70 29.34 -2.74
C PRO A 813 -31.64 28.35 -3.43
N SER A 814 -32.69 27.89 -2.75
CA SER A 814 -33.67 26.96 -3.33
C SER A 814 -34.40 27.51 -4.56
N ARG A 815 -34.62 28.83 -4.65
CA ARG A 815 -35.24 29.46 -5.83
C ARG A 815 -34.26 29.46 -7.00
N LEU A 816 -33.02 29.89 -6.76
CA LEU A 816 -31.96 29.91 -7.76
C LEU A 816 -31.66 28.49 -8.30
N THR A 817 -31.58 27.49 -7.43
CA THR A 817 -31.35 26.09 -7.81
C THR A 817 -32.46 25.54 -8.71
N SER A 818 -33.73 25.83 -8.41
CA SER A 818 -34.85 25.44 -9.28
C SER A 818 -34.82 26.15 -10.62
N GLN A 819 -34.54 27.45 -10.66
CA GLN A 819 -34.41 28.21 -11.91
C GLN A 819 -33.28 27.68 -12.78
N HIS A 820 -32.17 27.29 -12.15
CA HIS A 820 -31.04 26.68 -12.84
C HIS A 820 -31.41 25.32 -13.46
N ALA A 821 -32.12 24.48 -12.72
CA ALA A 821 -32.63 23.21 -13.25
C ALA A 821 -33.65 23.40 -14.38
N LEU A 822 -34.53 24.40 -14.29
CA LEU A 822 -35.49 24.72 -15.35
C LEU A 822 -34.78 25.18 -16.62
N ALA A 823 -33.74 26.02 -16.50
CA ALA A 823 -32.96 26.44 -17.65
C ALA A 823 -32.30 25.24 -18.37
N ILE A 824 -31.78 24.27 -17.62
CA ILE A 824 -31.27 23.01 -18.19
C ILE A 824 -32.40 22.25 -18.91
N ALA A 825 -33.61 22.20 -18.31
CA ALA A 825 -34.77 21.54 -18.91
C ALA A 825 -35.13 22.19 -20.25
N TYR A 826 -35.27 23.51 -20.29
CA TYR A 826 -35.53 24.28 -21.50
C TYR A 826 -34.46 24.08 -22.57
N GLN A 827 -33.18 24.04 -22.20
CA GLN A 827 -32.11 23.74 -23.16
C GLN A 827 -32.23 22.35 -23.78
N ALA A 828 -32.64 21.36 -22.98
CA ALA A 828 -32.84 19.99 -23.43
C ALA A 828 -34.12 19.84 -24.28
N ASP A 829 -35.18 20.59 -23.98
CA ASP A 829 -36.44 20.62 -24.74
C ASP A 829 -36.33 21.41 -26.06
N GLY A 830 -35.26 22.19 -26.20
CA GLY A 830 -35.01 23.04 -27.37
C GLY A 830 -35.58 24.45 -27.26
N GLN A 831 -36.18 24.79 -26.13
CA GLN A 831 -36.61 26.13 -25.69
C GLN A 831 -35.40 26.98 -25.22
N VAL A 832 -34.37 27.05 -26.07
CA VAL A 832 -33.10 27.71 -25.75
C VAL A 832 -33.25 29.22 -25.49
N PRO A 833 -34.12 29.98 -26.20
CA PRO A 833 -34.38 31.39 -25.87
C PRO A 833 -34.88 31.59 -24.43
N GLU A 834 -35.83 30.76 -24.00
CA GLU A 834 -36.43 30.78 -22.67
C GLU A 834 -35.39 30.45 -21.59
N ALA A 835 -34.49 29.48 -21.87
CA ALA A 835 -33.35 29.19 -21.01
C ALA A 835 -32.38 30.37 -20.84
N VAL A 836 -32.10 31.09 -21.93
CA VAL A 836 -31.22 32.26 -21.91
C VAL A 836 -31.82 33.38 -21.06
N GLU A 837 -33.10 33.72 -21.27
CA GLU A 837 -33.79 34.75 -20.50
C GLU A 837 -33.76 34.44 -18.99
N LEU A 838 -34.04 33.18 -18.62
CA LEU A 838 -34.01 32.75 -17.23
C LEU A 838 -32.60 32.82 -16.61
N LEU A 839 -31.57 32.41 -17.36
CA LEU A 839 -30.18 32.45 -16.89
C LEU A 839 -29.62 33.87 -16.81
N GLU A 840 -30.01 34.77 -17.71
CA GLU A 840 -29.68 36.21 -17.61
C GLU A 840 -30.21 36.79 -16.29
N HIS A 841 -31.46 36.49 -15.95
CA HIS A 841 -32.05 36.89 -14.68
C HIS A 841 -31.28 36.31 -13.48
N VAL A 842 -31.01 34.99 -13.46
CA VAL A 842 -30.25 34.34 -12.37
C VAL A 842 -28.84 34.95 -12.21
N VAL A 843 -28.11 35.18 -13.31
CA VAL A 843 -26.77 35.79 -13.27
C VAL A 843 -26.82 37.21 -12.71
N SER A 844 -27.85 37.99 -13.03
CA SER A 844 -28.03 39.35 -12.52
C SER A 844 -28.19 39.37 -10.99
N ILE A 845 -28.95 38.44 -10.43
CA ILE A 845 -29.14 38.30 -8.99
C ILE A 845 -27.84 37.83 -8.32
N CYS A 846 -27.23 36.75 -8.81
CA CYS A 846 -25.96 36.23 -8.27
C CYS A 846 -24.84 37.28 -8.31
N LYS A 847 -24.84 38.18 -9.31
CA LYS A 847 -23.86 39.28 -9.41
C LYS A 847 -23.98 40.27 -8.26
N ILE A 848 -25.19 40.50 -7.76
CA ILE A 848 -25.48 41.45 -6.66
C ILE A 848 -25.36 40.77 -5.30
N SER A 849 -25.78 39.51 -5.18
CA SER A 849 -25.89 38.81 -3.89
C SER A 849 -24.67 37.99 -3.49
N LEU A 850 -23.81 37.59 -4.44
CA LEU A 850 -22.67 36.70 -4.20
C LEU A 850 -21.35 37.35 -4.63
N ALA A 851 -20.28 37.08 -3.87
CA ALA A 851 -18.92 37.51 -4.20
C ALA A 851 -18.46 36.96 -5.57
N GLU A 852 -17.54 37.65 -6.25
CA GLU A 852 -17.11 37.30 -7.61
C GLU A 852 -16.54 35.88 -7.75
N ASN A 853 -15.93 35.37 -6.68
CA ASN A 853 -15.33 34.04 -6.61
C ASN A 853 -16.29 32.95 -6.07
N HIS A 854 -17.56 33.28 -5.81
CA HIS A 854 -18.51 32.31 -5.29
C HIS A 854 -18.86 31.24 -6.35
N PRO A 855 -18.78 29.93 -6.04
CA PRO A 855 -19.04 28.85 -6.99
C PRO A 855 -20.37 28.97 -7.74
N ASP A 856 -21.46 29.28 -7.04
CA ASP A 856 -22.79 29.40 -7.67
C ASP A 856 -22.90 30.57 -8.66
N ARG A 857 -22.16 31.66 -8.44
CA ARG A 857 -22.08 32.78 -9.38
C ARG A 857 -21.29 32.40 -10.64
N LEU A 858 -20.19 31.67 -10.47
CA LEU A 858 -19.41 31.17 -11.60
C LEU A 858 -20.19 30.12 -12.40
N LEU A 859 -20.92 29.23 -11.71
CA LEU A 859 -21.76 28.22 -12.33
C LEU A 859 -22.88 28.86 -13.17
N SER A 860 -23.59 29.86 -12.64
CA SER A 860 -24.65 30.54 -13.40
C SER A 860 -24.12 31.25 -14.66
N GLN A 861 -22.94 31.89 -14.57
CA GLN A 861 -22.27 32.51 -15.72
C GLN A 861 -21.84 31.48 -16.77
N TYR A 862 -21.24 30.37 -16.34
CA TYR A 862 -20.85 29.27 -17.23
C TYR A 862 -22.06 28.73 -18.00
N ARG A 863 -23.19 28.58 -17.30
CA ARG A 863 -24.43 28.03 -17.86
C ARG A 863 -25.09 28.99 -18.84
N LEU A 864 -25.11 30.28 -18.54
CA LEU A 864 -25.53 31.31 -19.49
C LEU A 864 -24.68 31.30 -20.76
N ALA A 865 -23.36 31.16 -20.63
CA ALA A 865 -22.46 31.05 -21.78
C ALA A 865 -22.69 29.77 -22.61
N GLU A 866 -23.07 28.66 -21.97
CA GLU A 866 -23.48 27.43 -22.65
C GLU A 866 -24.80 27.63 -23.43
N ALA A 867 -25.80 28.28 -22.83
CA ALA A 867 -27.07 28.59 -23.47
C ALA A 867 -26.91 29.51 -24.70
N TYR A 868 -26.12 30.57 -24.61
CA TYR A 868 -25.81 31.42 -25.77
C TYR A 868 -25.10 30.67 -26.91
N ARG A 869 -24.16 29.78 -26.59
CA ARG A 869 -23.49 28.95 -27.60
C ARG A 869 -24.50 28.05 -28.33
N GLN A 870 -25.45 27.48 -27.61
CA GLN A 870 -26.52 26.68 -28.20
C GLN A 870 -27.46 27.54 -29.07
N LEU A 871 -27.83 28.73 -28.61
CA LEU A 871 -28.67 29.67 -29.37
C LEU A 871 -28.00 30.09 -30.69
N GLN A 872 -26.70 30.40 -30.65
CA GLN A 872 -25.92 30.74 -31.84
C GLN A 872 -25.90 29.58 -32.85
N ARG A 873 -25.72 28.34 -32.38
CA ARG A 873 -25.77 27.13 -33.23
C ARG A 873 -27.15 26.94 -33.87
N LEU A 874 -28.23 27.17 -33.13
CA LEU A 874 -29.60 27.09 -33.66
C LEU A 874 -29.83 28.15 -34.75
N ASN A 875 -29.38 29.39 -34.50
CA ASN A 875 -29.45 30.47 -35.47
C ASN A 875 -28.68 30.12 -36.75
N LEU A 876 -27.43 29.63 -36.65
CA LEU A 876 -26.63 29.20 -37.80
C LEU A 876 -27.30 28.07 -38.60
N LYS A 877 -27.90 27.07 -37.92
CA LYS A 877 -28.67 26.01 -38.59
C LYS A 877 -29.89 26.58 -39.33
N LYS A 878 -30.61 27.54 -38.75
CA LYS A 878 -31.75 28.22 -39.38
C LYS A 878 -31.31 29.01 -40.61
N TYR A 879 -30.21 29.76 -40.52
CA TYR A 879 -29.62 30.47 -41.65
C TYR A 879 -29.17 29.51 -42.77
N SER A 880 -28.47 28.43 -42.45
CA SER A 880 -28.04 27.42 -43.41
C SER A 880 -29.22 26.75 -44.13
N ARG A 881 -30.29 26.39 -43.41
CA ARG A 881 -31.53 25.84 -44.03
C ARG A 881 -32.20 26.84 -44.97
N ARG A 882 -32.32 28.12 -44.56
CA ARG A 882 -32.87 29.18 -45.42
C ARG A 882 -32.02 29.37 -46.68
N TRP A 883 -30.70 29.38 -46.53
CA TRP A 883 -29.76 29.52 -47.65
C TRP A 883 -29.85 28.32 -48.60
N ALA A 884 -29.88 27.08 -48.09
CA ALA A 884 -30.02 25.88 -48.89
C ALA A 884 -31.35 25.83 -49.66
N ALA A 885 -32.45 26.27 -49.03
CA ALA A 885 -33.75 26.39 -49.69
C ALA A 885 -33.72 27.44 -50.81
N ALA A 886 -33.14 28.62 -50.57
CA ALA A 886 -32.97 29.67 -51.57
C ALA A 886 -32.08 29.23 -52.74
N TYR A 887 -30.97 28.54 -52.46
CA TYR A 887 -30.07 27.99 -53.47
C TYR A 887 -30.75 26.93 -54.35
N LYS A 888 -31.54 26.03 -53.76
CA LYS A 888 -32.32 25.01 -54.49
C LYS A 888 -33.37 25.67 -55.40
N GLN A 889 -34.06 26.70 -54.92
CA GLN A 889 -35.03 27.46 -55.71
C GLN A 889 -34.36 28.19 -56.89
N HIS A 890 -33.20 28.82 -56.67
CA HIS A 890 -32.43 29.48 -57.73
C HIS A 890 -31.97 28.50 -58.82
N ASN A 891 -31.47 27.32 -58.44
CA ASN A 891 -31.06 26.28 -59.40
C ASN A 891 -32.23 25.68 -60.18
N ASN A 892 -33.40 25.52 -59.56
CA ASN A 892 -34.61 25.07 -60.25
C ASN A 892 -35.07 26.09 -61.30
N LEU A 893 -35.03 27.39 -60.97
CA LEU A 893 -35.35 28.48 -61.90
C LEU A 893 -34.36 28.54 -63.08
N ASN A 894 -33.07 28.35 -62.83
CA ASN A 894 -32.05 28.31 -63.89
C ASN A 894 -32.23 27.09 -64.81
N ARG A 895 -32.51 25.91 -64.27
CA ARG A 895 -32.84 24.72 -65.08
C ARG A 895 -34.08 24.94 -65.96
N ALA A 896 -35.12 25.58 -65.44
CA ALA A 896 -36.32 25.91 -66.20
C ALA A 896 -36.02 26.89 -67.36
N ARG A 897 -35.21 27.93 -67.11
CA ARG A 897 -34.75 28.88 -68.14
C ARG A 897 -33.92 28.20 -69.23
N THR A 898 -33.02 27.29 -68.88
CA THR A 898 -32.22 26.53 -69.87
C THR A 898 -33.11 25.64 -70.74
N LYS A 899 -34.09 24.93 -70.17
CA LYS A 899 -35.07 24.14 -70.94
C LYS A 899 -35.87 25.00 -71.93
N LEU A 900 -36.29 26.20 -71.52
CA LEU A 900 -36.97 27.17 -72.39
C LEU A 900 -36.06 27.64 -73.54
N ARG A 901 -34.77 27.89 -73.26
CA ARG A 901 -33.78 28.29 -74.26
C ARG A 901 -33.53 27.20 -75.30
N VAL A 902 -33.39 25.95 -74.85
CA VAL A 902 -33.22 24.77 -75.73
C VAL A 902 -34.45 24.56 -76.61
N ARG A 903 -35.67 24.69 -76.05
CA ARG A 903 -36.91 24.66 -76.85
C ARG A 903 -36.96 25.77 -77.90
N ARG A 904 -36.52 26.99 -77.57
CA ARG A 904 -36.44 28.11 -78.51
C ARG A 904 -35.45 27.84 -79.64
N ILE A 905 -34.27 27.30 -79.33
CA ILE A 905 -33.24 26.96 -80.32
C ILE A 905 -33.74 25.84 -81.25
N SER A 906 -34.40 24.82 -80.70
CA SER A 906 -35.01 23.73 -81.49
C SER A 906 -36.11 24.23 -82.45
N LEU A 907 -36.93 25.19 -82.00
CA LEU A 907 -37.95 25.83 -82.85
C LEU A 907 -37.36 26.70 -83.97
N ILE A 908 -36.17 27.27 -83.77
CA ILE A 908 -35.45 28.05 -84.78
C ILE A 908 -34.81 27.11 -85.81
N TYR A 909 -34.22 26.00 -85.38
CA TYR A 909 -33.60 25.01 -86.26
C TYR A 909 -34.60 24.33 -87.21
N ASN A 910 -35.83 24.07 -86.74
CA ASN A 910 -36.89 23.46 -87.56
C ASN A 910 -37.53 24.39 -88.60
N LYS A 911 -37.09 25.66 -88.70
CA LYS A 911 -37.60 26.65 -89.67
C LYS A 911 -36.61 27.01 -90.78
N ILE A 912 -35.46 26.34 -90.85
CA ILE A 912 -34.48 26.54 -91.92
C ILE A 912 -34.80 25.51 -93.03
N PRO A 913 -35.31 25.93 -94.20
CA PRO A 913 -35.53 25.01 -95.32
C PRO A 913 -34.17 24.71 -95.98
N PHE A 914 -33.84 23.43 -96.10
CA PHE A 914 -32.69 22.93 -96.88
C PHE A 914 -32.97 22.96 -98.37
#